data_AF-V4KZ34-F1
#
_entry.id   AF-V4KZ34-F1
#
_cell.length_a   1.000
_cell.length_b   1.000
_cell.length_c   1.000
_cell.angle_alpha   90.00
_cell.angle_beta   90.00
_cell.angle_gamma   90.00
#
_symmetry.space_group_name_H-M   'P 1'
#
loop_
_entity.id
_entity.type
_entity.pdbx_description
1 polymer ?
#
loop_
_entity_poly.entity_id
_entity_poly.type
_entity_poly.pdbx_seq_one_letter_code
_entity_poly.pdbx_strand_id
1 'polypeptide(L)'
;MIFKIEDVTVYFPYENIYPEQYEYMVELKRSLDAKGHCLLEMPTGTGKTIALLSLITSYRLSRPDSPIKLVYCTRTVHEMEKTLAELKLLHEYQVRHLGSQAKILAIGLSSRKNLCVNPKVLAAENRDSVDAACRKRTASWVRALSAENPNVELCDYFENYEKAAENALLPPGVYTLEDLRTFGKNRGWCPYFLARHMVQFANVIVYSYQYLLDPKVAGIISKELQKETVVVFDEAHNIDNVCIEALSVSVRRVTLEGANRNLNKIRQEIDRFKATDAGRLRAEYNRLVEGLALRGDLSGTDQWLANPALPHDILKEAVPGNIRRAEHFVHVLRRLLQYLGGRLDTDNVEKESPVSFVSSLNSQAGIEQKTLKFCYDRLQSLMLTLEITDTDDFLPIQTVCDFATLVGTYARGFSIIIEPYDERMPHIPDPILQLSCHDASLAIKPVFDRFQSVVITSGTLSPIDLYPRLLSFNPVVSRSFKMSMTRDCICPMVLTRGSDQLPVSTKFDMRSDPGVVRNYGKFLVEMVSIVPDGVVCFFVSYSYMDGIIATWNETGILKEIMQQKLVFIETQDVVETTLALDNYRRACDCGRGAVFFSVARGKVAEGIDFDRHYGRLVVMFGVPFQYTLSKILLARLEYLRDTFQIKEGDFLTFDALRQAAQCVGRVIRSKADYGMMIFADKRYSRHDKRSKLPGWILSHLRDAHLNLSTDMAIHIAREFLRKMAQPYDKAGTMGRKTLLTQEDLEKMAETGVQDMAY
;
A
#
# COMPACT_ATOMS: atom_id res chain seq x y z
N MET A 1 -1.79 -18.11 -26.33
CA MET A 1 -3.12 -18.28 -26.92
C MET A 1 -3.64 -16.94 -27.48
N ILE A 2 -4.45 -16.98 -28.53
CA ILE A 2 -5.10 -15.79 -29.11
C ILE A 2 -6.59 -16.09 -29.20
N PHE A 3 -7.43 -15.21 -28.68
CA PHE A 3 -8.89 -15.38 -28.70
C PHE A 3 -9.58 -14.01 -28.77
N LYS A 4 -10.87 -14.00 -29.14
CA LYS A 4 -11.66 -12.78 -29.24
C LYS A 4 -12.60 -12.63 -28.05
N ILE A 5 -12.62 -11.43 -27.48
CA ILE A 5 -13.68 -10.98 -26.57
C ILE A 5 -14.42 -9.86 -27.29
N GLU A 6 -15.58 -10.20 -27.87
CA GLU A 6 -16.37 -9.29 -28.70
C GLU A 6 -15.51 -8.69 -29.85
N ASP A 7 -15.27 -7.37 -29.84
CA ASP A 7 -14.47 -6.64 -30.84
C ASP A 7 -12.95 -6.64 -30.57
N VAL A 8 -12.47 -7.20 -29.45
CA VAL A 8 -11.07 -7.15 -29.03
C VAL A 8 -10.40 -8.51 -29.19
N THR A 9 -9.35 -8.59 -30.00
CA THR A 9 -8.46 -9.76 -30.09
C THR A 9 -7.46 -9.72 -28.94
N VAL A 10 -7.58 -10.64 -27.99
CA VAL A 10 -6.73 -10.74 -26.80
C VAL A 10 -5.54 -11.66 -27.06
N TYR A 11 -4.34 -11.16 -26.77
CA TYR A 11 -3.10 -11.92 -26.80
C TYR A 11 -2.75 -12.35 -25.39
N PHE A 12 -2.85 -13.64 -25.11
CA PHE A 12 -2.55 -14.21 -23.80
C PHE A 12 -1.28 -15.07 -23.88
N PRO A 13 -0.27 -14.88 -23.01
CA PRO A 13 1.06 -15.47 -23.22
C PRO A 13 1.12 -16.96 -22.85
N TYR A 14 0.07 -17.51 -22.25
CA TYR A 14 -0.03 -18.92 -21.90
C TYR A 14 -0.93 -19.70 -22.87
N GLU A 15 -0.79 -21.02 -22.87
CA GLU A 15 -1.56 -21.93 -23.74
C GLU A 15 -3.00 -22.13 -23.27
N ASN A 16 -3.25 -22.03 -21.96
CA ASN A 16 -4.56 -22.26 -21.35
C ASN A 16 -4.97 -21.07 -20.49
N ILE A 17 -6.28 -20.84 -20.36
CA ILE A 17 -6.86 -19.80 -19.49
C ILE A 17 -7.84 -20.42 -18.50
N TYR A 18 -8.03 -19.80 -17.34
CA TYR A 18 -9.09 -20.17 -16.42
C TYR A 18 -10.44 -19.53 -16.80
N PRO A 19 -11.59 -20.20 -16.59
CA PRO A 19 -12.91 -19.61 -16.81
C PRO A 19 -13.09 -18.26 -16.13
N GLU A 20 -12.68 -18.15 -14.87
CA GLU A 20 -12.78 -16.89 -14.12
C GLU A 20 -11.87 -15.79 -14.68
N GLN A 21 -10.76 -16.11 -15.34
CA GLN A 21 -9.93 -15.10 -16.03
C GLN A 21 -10.65 -14.57 -17.27
N TYR A 22 -11.36 -15.44 -18.00
CA TYR A 22 -12.16 -15.01 -19.15
C TYR A 22 -13.32 -14.11 -18.70
N GLU A 23 -14.09 -14.52 -17.68
CA GLU A 23 -15.16 -13.70 -17.10
C GLU A 23 -14.64 -12.36 -16.58
N TYR A 24 -13.49 -12.37 -15.90
CA TYR A 24 -12.81 -11.16 -15.43
C TYR A 24 -12.48 -10.22 -16.59
N MET A 25 -11.94 -10.74 -17.69
CA MET A 25 -11.64 -9.93 -18.87
C MET A 25 -12.90 -9.35 -19.53
N VAL A 26 -14.00 -10.11 -19.57
CA VAL A 26 -15.29 -9.62 -20.12
C VAL A 26 -15.81 -8.45 -19.28
N GLU A 27 -15.87 -8.59 -17.96
CA GLU A 27 -16.35 -7.54 -17.06
C GLU A 27 -15.42 -6.33 -17.06
N LEU A 28 -14.10 -6.55 -17.13
CA LEU A 28 -13.12 -5.47 -17.27
C LEU A 28 -13.32 -4.72 -18.60
N LYS A 29 -13.53 -5.43 -19.72
CA LYS A 29 -13.82 -4.82 -21.02
C LYS A 29 -15.07 -3.95 -20.97
N ARG A 30 -16.17 -4.44 -20.39
CA ARG A 30 -17.42 -3.68 -20.20
C ARG A 30 -17.17 -2.36 -19.47
N SER A 31 -16.31 -2.38 -18.45
CA SER A 31 -15.98 -1.16 -17.69
C SER A 31 -15.16 -0.15 -18.50
N LEU A 32 -14.24 -0.63 -19.35
CA LEU A 32 -13.44 0.21 -20.24
C LEU A 32 -14.30 0.84 -21.35
N ASP A 33 -15.19 0.04 -21.97
CA ASP A 33 -16.10 0.53 -23.02
C ASP A 33 -17.09 1.57 -22.47
N ALA A 34 -17.58 1.37 -21.25
CA ALA A 34 -18.45 2.32 -20.56
C ALA A 34 -17.72 3.56 -20.03
N LYS A 35 -16.37 3.62 -20.11
CA LYS A 35 -15.54 4.73 -19.63
C LYS A 35 -15.82 5.09 -18.16
N GLY A 36 -15.97 4.06 -17.32
CA GLY A 36 -16.28 4.24 -15.90
C GLY A 36 -15.34 3.47 -14.97
N HIS A 37 -15.54 3.66 -13.67
CA HIS A 37 -14.78 2.98 -12.63
C HIS A 37 -15.28 1.55 -12.40
N CYS A 38 -14.40 0.68 -11.94
CA CYS A 38 -14.65 -0.75 -11.81
C CYS A 38 -14.13 -1.29 -10.49
N LEU A 39 -14.88 -2.19 -9.87
CA LEU A 39 -14.51 -2.89 -8.65
C LEU A 39 -14.63 -4.40 -8.88
N LEU A 40 -13.49 -5.09 -8.90
CA LEU A 40 -13.43 -6.53 -9.23
C LEU A 40 -12.74 -7.30 -8.11
N GLU A 41 -13.45 -8.24 -7.51
CA GLU A 41 -12.86 -9.20 -6.56
C GLU A 41 -12.48 -10.49 -7.30
N MET A 42 -11.19 -10.76 -7.44
CA MET A 42 -10.70 -11.99 -8.07
C MET A 42 -9.80 -12.80 -7.11
N PRO A 43 -10.10 -14.10 -6.87
CA PRO A 43 -9.38 -14.93 -5.90
C PRO A 43 -7.86 -14.96 -6.10
N THR A 44 -7.11 -15.19 -5.02
CA THR A 44 -5.65 -15.33 -5.10
C THR A 44 -5.26 -16.56 -5.92
N GLY A 45 -4.17 -16.45 -6.68
CA GLY A 45 -3.60 -17.57 -7.45
C GLY A 45 -4.29 -17.91 -8.78
N THR A 46 -5.25 -17.09 -9.24
CA THR A 46 -5.91 -17.26 -10.55
C THR A 46 -5.25 -16.46 -11.67
N GLY A 47 -4.12 -15.78 -11.43
CA GLY A 47 -3.40 -15.01 -12.44
C GLY A 47 -4.10 -13.69 -12.81
N LYS A 48 -4.38 -12.85 -11.81
CA LYS A 48 -5.05 -11.54 -11.98
C LYS A 48 -4.25 -10.56 -12.81
N THR A 49 -2.98 -10.41 -12.45
CA THR A 49 -2.06 -9.47 -13.07
C THR A 49 -1.96 -9.73 -14.57
N ILE A 50 -1.65 -10.97 -14.98
CA ILE A 50 -1.60 -11.31 -16.40
C ILE A 50 -2.93 -11.16 -17.13
N ALA A 51 -4.06 -11.53 -16.52
CA ALA A 51 -5.37 -11.40 -17.17
C ALA A 51 -5.70 -9.93 -17.47
N LEU A 52 -5.45 -9.07 -16.50
CA LEU A 52 -5.64 -7.63 -16.62
C LEU A 52 -4.69 -7.03 -17.66
N LEU A 53 -3.38 -7.31 -17.57
CA LEU A 53 -2.38 -6.77 -18.51
C LEU A 53 -2.66 -7.22 -19.95
N SER A 54 -3.04 -8.49 -20.15
CA SER A 54 -3.35 -9.05 -21.47
C SER A 54 -4.54 -8.33 -22.10
N LEU A 55 -5.62 -8.09 -21.34
CA LEU A 55 -6.78 -7.38 -21.87
C LEU A 55 -6.45 -5.92 -22.18
N ILE A 56 -5.87 -5.16 -21.25
CA ILE A 56 -5.69 -3.70 -21.43
C ILE A 56 -4.69 -3.42 -22.57
N THR A 57 -3.60 -4.18 -22.66
CA THR A 57 -2.65 -4.03 -23.78
C THR A 57 -3.27 -4.42 -25.12
N SER A 58 -4.09 -5.47 -25.16
CA SER A 58 -4.82 -5.88 -26.37
C SER A 58 -5.91 -4.88 -26.75
N TYR A 59 -6.61 -4.30 -25.77
CA TYR A 59 -7.59 -3.24 -25.97
C TYR A 59 -6.95 -2.01 -26.61
N ARG A 60 -5.76 -1.62 -26.15
CA ARG A 60 -4.97 -0.56 -26.78
C ARG A 60 -4.60 -0.91 -28.23
N LEU A 61 -4.17 -2.14 -28.51
CA LEU A 61 -3.82 -2.58 -29.86
C LEU A 61 -5.02 -2.56 -30.81
N SER A 62 -6.23 -2.84 -30.31
CA SER A 62 -7.46 -2.79 -31.11
C SER A 62 -7.92 -1.37 -31.48
N ARG A 63 -7.43 -0.34 -30.78
CA ARG A 63 -7.84 1.07 -30.94
C ARG A 63 -6.62 1.98 -31.13
N PRO A 64 -5.92 1.90 -32.28
CA PRO A 64 -4.73 2.72 -32.54
C PRO A 64 -5.02 4.22 -32.57
N ASP A 65 -6.25 4.64 -32.94
CA ASP A 65 -6.65 6.05 -33.04
C ASP A 65 -6.86 6.73 -31.69
N SER A 66 -6.99 5.95 -30.59
CA SER A 66 -7.17 6.45 -29.23
C SER A 66 -6.26 5.67 -28.27
N PRO A 67 -4.94 5.87 -28.32
CA PRO A 67 -3.99 5.09 -27.55
C PRO A 67 -4.12 5.37 -26.05
N ILE A 68 -4.65 4.41 -25.32
CA ILE A 68 -4.79 4.47 -23.87
C ILE A 68 -3.42 4.27 -23.21
N LYS A 69 -3.10 5.13 -22.24
CA LYS A 69 -1.98 4.92 -21.31
C LYS A 69 -2.46 4.10 -20.11
N LEU A 70 -1.68 3.11 -19.69
CA LEU A 70 -1.96 2.28 -18.52
C LEU A 70 -1.06 2.70 -17.35
N VAL A 71 -1.67 2.99 -16.21
CA VAL A 71 -0.99 3.19 -14.94
C VAL A 71 -1.37 2.05 -14.01
N TYR A 72 -0.39 1.22 -13.65
CA TYR A 72 -0.54 0.10 -12.76
C TYR A 72 0.05 0.44 -11.40
N CYS A 73 -0.81 0.51 -10.39
CA CYS A 73 -0.45 0.84 -9.03
C CYS A 73 -0.33 -0.44 -8.21
N THR A 74 0.86 -0.69 -7.63
CA THR A 74 1.12 -1.79 -6.69
C THR A 74 1.29 -1.27 -5.27
N ARG A 75 1.23 -2.16 -4.28
CA ARG A 75 1.51 -1.77 -2.89
C ARG A 75 3.01 -1.75 -2.63
N THR A 76 3.72 -2.80 -3.04
CA THR A 76 5.14 -3.00 -2.74
C THR A 76 6.04 -2.96 -3.98
N VAL A 77 7.35 -2.80 -3.75
CA VAL A 77 8.37 -2.82 -4.82
C VAL A 77 8.50 -4.23 -5.42
N HIS A 78 8.36 -5.28 -4.61
CA HIS A 78 8.44 -6.66 -5.08
C HIS A 78 7.29 -7.02 -6.04
N GLU A 79 6.07 -6.57 -5.75
CA GLU A 79 4.93 -6.72 -6.66
C GLU A 79 5.11 -5.96 -7.97
N MET A 80 5.73 -4.77 -7.92
CA MET A 80 6.06 -4.01 -9.12
C MET A 80 7.05 -4.76 -10.02
N GLU A 81 8.09 -5.37 -9.45
CA GLU A 81 9.04 -6.19 -10.23
C GLU A 81 8.37 -7.41 -10.85
N LYS A 82 7.51 -8.11 -10.08
CA LYS A 82 6.71 -9.24 -10.61
C LYS A 82 5.81 -8.79 -11.77
N THR A 83 5.11 -7.67 -11.61
CA THR A 83 4.22 -7.10 -12.64
C THR A 83 4.98 -6.75 -13.92
N LEU A 84 6.17 -6.13 -13.79
CA LEU A 84 7.02 -5.80 -14.93
C LEU A 84 7.58 -7.05 -15.62
N ALA A 85 7.93 -8.09 -14.85
CA ALA A 85 8.37 -9.37 -15.40
C ALA A 85 7.25 -10.08 -16.19
N GLU A 86 6.02 -10.11 -15.66
CA GLU A 86 4.86 -10.64 -16.39
C GLU A 86 4.55 -9.83 -17.66
N LEU A 87 4.64 -8.50 -17.58
CA LEU A 87 4.46 -7.63 -18.73
C LEU A 87 5.53 -7.87 -19.81
N LYS A 88 6.77 -8.17 -19.41
CA LYS A 88 7.87 -8.50 -20.32
C LYS A 88 7.56 -9.78 -21.10
N LEU A 89 7.08 -10.83 -20.42
CA LEU A 89 6.65 -12.08 -21.07
C LEU A 89 5.50 -11.84 -22.06
N LEU A 90 4.50 -11.07 -21.65
CA LEU A 90 3.38 -10.68 -22.52
C LEU A 90 3.86 -9.89 -23.74
N HIS A 91 4.76 -8.92 -23.53
CA HIS A 91 5.28 -8.07 -24.59
C HIS A 91 6.08 -8.89 -25.62
N GLU A 92 6.96 -9.79 -25.18
CA GLU A 92 7.70 -10.70 -26.07
C GLU A 92 6.74 -11.57 -26.88
N TYR A 93 5.67 -12.08 -26.26
CA TYR A 93 4.64 -12.85 -26.95
C TYR A 93 3.93 -12.01 -28.03
N GLN A 94 3.53 -10.78 -27.71
CA GLN A 94 2.86 -9.88 -28.66
C GLN A 94 3.78 -9.50 -29.83
N VAL A 95 5.06 -9.20 -29.57
CA VAL A 95 6.04 -8.86 -30.61
C VAL A 95 6.29 -10.02 -31.57
N ARG A 96 6.30 -11.27 -31.08
CA ARG A 96 6.43 -12.45 -31.94
C ARG A 96 5.27 -12.60 -32.93
N HIS A 97 4.07 -12.16 -32.58
CA HIS A 97 2.87 -12.31 -33.42
C HIS A 97 2.55 -11.08 -34.28
N LEU A 98 2.80 -9.87 -33.76
CA LEU A 98 2.42 -8.59 -34.41
C LEU A 98 3.62 -7.76 -34.90
N GLY A 99 4.85 -8.19 -34.63
CA GLY A 99 6.06 -7.48 -35.02
C GLY A 99 6.17 -6.08 -34.40
N SER A 100 6.42 -5.07 -35.23
CA SER A 100 6.68 -3.70 -34.77
C SER A 100 5.46 -2.99 -34.19
N GLN A 101 4.25 -3.40 -34.55
CA GLN A 101 3.01 -2.78 -34.07
C GLN A 101 2.75 -3.02 -32.57
N ALA A 102 3.31 -4.11 -32.02
CA ALA A 102 3.20 -4.45 -30.60
C ALA A 102 4.28 -3.80 -29.72
N LYS A 103 5.15 -2.95 -30.27
CA LYS A 103 6.20 -2.27 -29.49
C LYS A 103 5.58 -1.32 -28.48
N ILE A 104 5.79 -1.61 -27.19
CA ILE A 104 5.35 -0.75 -26.08
C ILE A 104 6.57 -0.28 -25.31
N LEU A 105 6.49 0.92 -24.74
CA LEU A 105 7.42 1.37 -23.72
C LEU A 105 6.74 1.20 -22.35
N ALA A 106 7.31 0.34 -21.50
CA ALA A 106 6.85 0.14 -20.15
C ALA A 106 7.97 0.40 -19.15
N ILE A 107 7.69 1.17 -18.10
CA ILE A 107 8.68 1.57 -17.10
C ILE A 107 8.19 1.32 -15.67
N GLY A 108 9.10 0.84 -14.82
CA GLY A 108 8.92 0.84 -13.36
C GLY A 108 9.42 2.15 -12.75
N LEU A 109 8.58 2.83 -11.97
CA LEU A 109 8.97 4.04 -11.25
C LEU A 109 9.01 3.79 -9.74
N SER A 110 10.14 4.14 -9.13
CA SER A 110 10.39 3.94 -7.69
C SER A 110 11.16 5.10 -7.09
N SER A 111 11.47 4.98 -5.78
CA SER A 111 12.23 6.00 -5.04
C SER A 111 13.68 6.10 -5.52
N ARG A 112 14.35 7.20 -5.20
CA ARG A 112 15.77 7.40 -5.52
C ARG A 112 16.65 6.31 -4.92
N LYS A 113 16.31 5.79 -3.74
CA LYS A 113 17.03 4.68 -3.08
C LYS A 113 17.11 3.44 -3.99
N ASN A 114 16.05 3.14 -4.74
CA ASN A 114 16.00 1.95 -5.58
C ASN A 114 16.62 2.17 -6.97
N LEU A 115 16.60 3.41 -7.50
CA LEU A 115 17.08 3.72 -8.86
C LEU A 115 18.48 4.38 -8.90
N CYS A 116 19.01 4.84 -7.77
CA CYS A 116 20.32 5.49 -7.73
C CYS A 116 21.44 4.50 -8.07
N VAL A 117 22.44 5.01 -8.79
CA VAL A 117 23.66 4.27 -9.20
C VAL A 117 24.93 4.93 -8.65
N ASN A 118 24.83 6.13 -8.07
CA ASN A 118 25.97 6.84 -7.49
C ASN A 118 26.32 6.24 -6.12
N PRO A 119 27.53 5.66 -5.93
CA PRO A 119 27.92 4.99 -4.69
C PRO A 119 27.95 5.94 -3.48
N LYS A 120 28.33 7.21 -3.67
CA LYS A 120 28.37 8.20 -2.58
C LYS A 120 26.99 8.52 -2.01
N VAL A 121 25.95 8.45 -2.86
CA VAL A 121 24.56 8.68 -2.46
C VAL A 121 23.94 7.41 -1.89
N LEU A 122 24.26 6.24 -2.46
CA LEU A 122 23.79 4.93 -1.98
C LEU A 122 24.34 4.54 -0.59
N ALA A 123 25.45 5.13 -0.17
CA ALA A 123 26.02 4.90 1.16
C ALA A 123 25.12 5.41 2.31
N ALA A 124 24.14 6.27 2.04
CA ALA A 124 23.20 6.74 3.03
C ALA A 124 22.18 5.64 3.41
N GLU A 125 21.95 5.46 4.72
CA GLU A 125 21.08 4.38 5.23
C GLU A 125 19.58 4.64 4.93
N ASN A 126 19.13 5.88 5.13
CA ASN A 126 17.72 6.26 5.09
C ASN A 126 17.28 6.84 3.75
N ARG A 127 15.97 6.68 3.43
CA ARG A 127 15.37 7.18 2.19
C ARG A 127 15.49 8.70 2.06
N ASP A 128 15.17 9.43 3.13
CA ASP A 128 15.18 10.90 3.12
C ASP A 128 16.61 11.45 3.01
N SER A 129 17.57 10.76 3.64
CA SER A 129 18.99 11.09 3.54
C SER A 129 19.54 10.86 2.11
N VAL A 130 19.07 9.82 1.41
CA VAL A 130 19.38 9.60 -0.03
C VAL A 130 18.84 10.75 -0.88
N ASP A 131 17.61 11.19 -0.62
CA ASP A 131 16.98 12.29 -1.36
C ASP A 131 17.73 13.61 -1.13
N ALA A 132 18.14 13.89 0.11
CA ALA A 132 18.96 15.03 0.48
C ALA A 132 20.36 14.96 -0.17
N ALA A 133 21.05 13.82 -0.08
CA ALA A 133 22.39 13.63 -0.65
C ALA A 133 22.41 13.75 -2.18
N CYS A 134 21.34 13.32 -2.86
CA CYS A 134 21.14 13.54 -4.28
C CYS A 134 20.97 15.04 -4.57
N ARG A 135 20.15 15.76 -3.80
CA ARG A 135 19.91 17.20 -3.99
C ARG A 135 21.18 18.03 -3.79
N LYS A 136 22.00 17.71 -2.79
CA LYS A 136 23.31 18.35 -2.54
C LYS A 136 24.24 18.35 -3.77
N ARG A 137 23.97 17.51 -4.78
CA ARG A 137 24.79 17.34 -6.00
C ARG A 137 24.05 17.67 -7.31
N THR A 138 22.75 17.94 -7.25
CA THR A 138 21.89 18.11 -8.44
C THR A 138 21.09 19.41 -8.43
N ALA A 139 21.03 20.13 -7.30
CA ALA A 139 20.32 21.39 -7.20
C ALA A 139 20.89 22.45 -8.16
N SER A 140 20.01 23.26 -8.75
CA SER A 140 20.38 24.25 -9.77
C SER A 140 21.44 25.25 -9.28
N TRP A 141 21.31 25.72 -8.04
CA TRP A 141 22.30 26.65 -7.44
C TRP A 141 23.66 25.98 -7.16
N VAL A 142 23.69 24.70 -6.78
CA VAL A 142 24.95 23.96 -6.59
C VAL A 142 25.69 23.83 -7.93
N ARG A 143 24.94 23.63 -9.00
CA ARG A 143 25.48 23.55 -10.37
C ARG A 143 26.02 24.91 -10.84
N ALA A 144 25.31 26.00 -10.53
CA ALA A 144 25.80 27.36 -10.77
C ALA A 144 27.09 27.65 -9.97
N LEU A 145 27.13 27.26 -8.69
CA LEU A 145 28.31 27.37 -7.83
C LEU A 145 29.50 26.55 -8.36
N SER A 146 29.26 25.37 -8.93
CA SER A 146 30.30 24.54 -9.54
C SER A 146 30.90 25.17 -10.80
N ALA A 147 30.10 25.94 -11.55
CA ALA A 147 30.60 26.71 -12.70
C ALA A 147 31.60 27.81 -12.28
N GLU A 148 31.42 28.37 -11.08
CA GLU A 148 32.32 29.37 -10.50
C GLU A 148 33.48 28.74 -9.71
N ASN A 149 33.25 27.60 -9.06
CA ASN A 149 34.20 26.91 -8.19
C ASN A 149 34.32 25.41 -8.56
N PRO A 150 35.44 24.97 -9.16
CA PRO A 150 35.65 23.59 -9.58
C PRO A 150 35.69 22.55 -8.44
N ASN A 151 35.82 22.99 -7.18
CA ASN A 151 35.90 22.11 -6.01
C ASN A 151 34.53 21.58 -5.55
N VAL A 152 33.42 22.04 -6.13
CA VAL A 152 32.07 21.58 -5.76
C VAL A 152 31.77 20.25 -6.47
N GLU A 153 31.53 19.19 -5.70
CA GLU A 153 31.20 17.87 -6.26
C GLU A 153 29.77 17.83 -6.83
N LEU A 154 29.65 17.53 -8.13
CA LEU A 154 28.38 17.27 -8.79
C LEU A 154 28.12 15.76 -8.96
N CYS A 155 26.95 15.43 -9.51
CA CYS A 155 26.63 14.05 -9.88
C CYS A 155 26.89 13.82 -11.38
N ASP A 156 27.97 13.09 -11.70
CA ASP A 156 28.37 12.80 -13.09
C ASP A 156 27.22 12.20 -13.92
N TYR A 157 26.47 11.27 -13.34
CA TYR A 157 25.34 10.61 -13.99
C TYR A 157 24.21 11.58 -14.35
N PHE A 158 23.98 12.60 -13.53
CA PHE A 158 22.95 13.60 -13.77
C PHE A 158 23.40 14.60 -14.82
N GLU A 159 24.64 15.11 -14.72
CA GLU A 159 25.19 16.04 -15.71
C GLU A 159 25.30 15.42 -17.10
N ASN A 160 25.71 14.15 -17.20
CA ASN A 160 25.76 13.44 -18.47
C ASN A 160 24.37 13.20 -19.07
N TYR A 161 23.37 12.97 -18.22
CA TYR A 161 21.98 12.87 -18.65
C TYR A 161 21.47 14.23 -19.15
N GLU A 162 21.75 15.31 -18.45
CA GLU A 162 21.29 16.65 -18.84
C GLU A 162 21.99 17.16 -20.10
N LYS A 163 23.28 16.84 -20.30
CA LYS A 163 23.97 17.08 -21.58
C LYS A 163 23.34 16.34 -22.74
N ALA A 164 22.76 15.15 -22.48
CA ALA A 164 22.05 14.37 -23.48
C ALA A 164 20.59 14.83 -23.69
N ALA A 165 19.99 15.47 -22.68
CA ALA A 165 18.61 16.00 -22.61
C ALA A 165 17.61 15.34 -23.56
N GLU A 166 17.41 15.89 -24.75
CA GLU A 166 16.40 15.47 -25.73
C GLU A 166 16.72 14.12 -26.41
N ASN A 167 17.99 13.76 -26.50
CA ASN A 167 18.44 12.49 -27.10
C ASN A 167 18.42 11.33 -26.09
N ALA A 168 18.14 11.59 -24.81
CA ALA A 168 18.10 10.58 -23.76
C ALA A 168 16.75 9.83 -23.76
N LEU A 169 16.50 9.06 -24.84
CA LEU A 169 15.31 8.24 -25.00
C LEU A 169 15.60 6.76 -24.74
N LEU A 170 14.71 6.11 -24.01
CA LEU A 170 14.70 4.65 -23.93
C LEU A 170 14.05 4.08 -25.20
N PRO A 171 14.66 3.07 -25.84
CA PRO A 171 14.00 2.37 -26.93
C PRO A 171 12.75 1.63 -26.44
N PRO A 172 11.80 1.28 -27.32
CA PRO A 172 10.63 0.52 -26.92
C PRO A 172 11.02 -0.83 -26.30
N GLY A 173 10.45 -1.11 -25.13
CA GLY A 173 10.72 -2.30 -24.34
C GLY A 173 10.09 -2.19 -22.95
N VAL A 174 10.16 -3.29 -22.20
CA VAL A 174 9.72 -3.35 -20.81
C VAL A 174 10.95 -3.29 -19.91
N TYR A 175 11.03 -2.26 -19.08
CA TYR A 175 12.17 -2.01 -18.21
C TYR A 175 11.80 -2.22 -16.74
N THR A 176 12.42 -3.22 -16.12
CA THR A 176 12.41 -3.38 -14.66
C THR A 176 13.30 -2.33 -13.98
N LEU A 177 13.22 -2.22 -12.65
CA LEU A 177 14.12 -1.33 -11.90
C LEU A 177 15.59 -1.69 -12.13
N GLU A 178 15.91 -2.99 -12.15
CA GLU A 178 17.26 -3.48 -12.39
C GLU A 178 17.73 -3.20 -13.81
N ASP A 179 16.86 -3.38 -14.81
CA ASP A 179 17.15 -3.04 -16.20
C ASP A 179 17.46 -1.55 -16.36
N LEU A 180 16.68 -0.66 -15.72
CA LEU A 180 16.92 0.79 -15.74
C LEU A 180 18.26 1.17 -15.10
N ARG A 181 18.61 0.55 -13.96
CA ARG A 181 19.91 0.78 -13.32
C ARG A 181 21.07 0.32 -14.20
N THR A 182 20.95 -0.85 -14.81
CA THR A 182 21.97 -1.41 -15.69
C THR A 182 22.14 -0.56 -16.94
N PHE A 183 21.03 -0.12 -17.55
CA PHE A 183 21.04 0.79 -18.68
C PHE A 183 21.71 2.14 -18.34
N GLY A 184 21.34 2.74 -17.21
CA GLY A 184 21.93 4.01 -16.77
C GLY A 184 23.43 3.88 -16.43
N LYS A 185 23.86 2.78 -15.83
CA LYS A 185 25.29 2.49 -15.62
C LYS A 185 26.06 2.39 -16.94
N ASN A 186 25.53 1.66 -17.92
CA ASN A 186 26.19 1.45 -19.20
C ASN A 186 26.28 2.72 -20.04
N ARG A 187 25.26 3.58 -20.00
CA ARG A 187 25.21 4.87 -20.72
C ARG A 187 25.84 6.03 -19.96
N GLY A 188 26.08 5.86 -18.65
CA GLY A 188 26.52 6.94 -17.77
C GLY A 188 25.42 7.96 -17.46
N TRP A 189 24.14 7.57 -17.50
CA TRP A 189 22.98 8.43 -17.24
C TRP A 189 22.31 8.09 -15.91
N CYS A 190 21.71 9.10 -15.26
CA CYS A 190 20.95 8.89 -14.03
C CYS A 190 19.63 8.14 -14.32
N PRO A 191 19.44 6.89 -13.82
CA PRO A 191 18.23 6.13 -14.10
C PRO A 191 16.95 6.77 -13.54
N TYR A 192 17.05 7.46 -12.40
CA TYR A 192 15.90 8.09 -11.75
C TYR A 192 15.31 9.23 -12.59
N PHE A 193 16.15 10.16 -13.06
CA PHE A 193 15.69 11.27 -13.90
C PHE A 193 15.30 10.80 -15.30
N LEU A 194 16.01 9.80 -15.84
CA LEU A 194 15.61 9.14 -17.08
C LEU A 194 14.21 8.53 -16.97
N ALA A 195 13.95 7.72 -15.94
CA ALA A 195 12.63 7.11 -15.73
C ALA A 195 11.53 8.17 -15.62
N ARG A 196 11.78 9.26 -14.88
CA ARG A 196 10.84 10.38 -14.73
C ARG A 196 10.53 11.07 -16.06
N HIS A 197 11.54 11.35 -16.88
CA HIS A 197 11.33 11.93 -18.21
C HIS A 197 10.56 10.98 -19.14
N MET A 198 10.85 9.68 -19.06
CA MET A 198 10.19 8.67 -19.89
C MET A 198 8.72 8.42 -19.50
N VAL A 199 8.22 8.91 -18.36
CA VAL A 199 6.79 8.83 -17.97
C VAL A 199 5.87 9.45 -19.04
N GLN A 200 6.32 10.53 -19.67
CA GLN A 200 5.56 11.22 -20.71
C GLN A 200 5.36 10.34 -21.95
N PHE A 201 6.41 9.61 -22.35
CA PHE A 201 6.45 8.75 -23.54
C PHE A 201 6.00 7.31 -23.28
N ALA A 202 6.02 6.85 -22.03
CA ALA A 202 5.66 5.48 -21.67
C ALA A 202 4.19 5.18 -21.92
N ASN A 203 3.91 3.97 -22.40
CA ASN A 203 2.54 3.48 -22.60
C ASN A 203 2.02 2.78 -21.35
N VAL A 204 2.91 2.11 -20.62
CA VAL A 204 2.59 1.43 -19.36
C VAL A 204 3.54 1.93 -18.28
N ILE A 205 2.99 2.37 -17.15
CA ILE A 205 3.77 2.83 -16.01
C ILE A 205 3.37 1.99 -14.81
N VAL A 206 4.35 1.39 -14.13
CA VAL A 206 4.12 0.63 -12.89
C VAL A 206 4.78 1.35 -11.72
N TYR A 207 4.02 1.73 -10.69
CA TYR A 207 4.56 2.37 -9.48
C TYR A 207 3.70 2.10 -8.24
N SER A 208 4.15 2.59 -7.08
CA SER A 208 3.42 2.41 -5.80
C SER A 208 2.21 3.35 -5.65
N TYR A 209 1.18 2.91 -4.91
CA TYR A 209 -0.01 3.70 -4.56
C TYR A 209 0.30 5.14 -4.10
N GLN A 210 1.37 5.30 -3.31
CA GLN A 210 1.76 6.58 -2.73
C GLN A 210 2.04 7.64 -3.81
N TYR A 211 2.53 7.24 -4.99
CA TYR A 211 2.81 8.19 -6.07
C TYR A 211 1.55 8.81 -6.68
N LEU A 212 0.37 8.19 -6.46
CA LEU A 212 -0.91 8.67 -6.99
C LEU A 212 -1.84 9.21 -5.90
N LEU A 213 -1.83 8.61 -4.71
CA LEU A 213 -2.71 8.97 -3.60
C LEU A 213 -2.10 10.01 -2.66
N ASP A 214 -0.76 10.05 -2.51
CA ASP A 214 -0.13 11.11 -1.71
C ASP A 214 -0.13 12.40 -2.53
N PRO A 215 -0.88 13.42 -2.11
CA PRO A 215 -0.98 14.67 -2.86
C PRO A 215 0.38 15.38 -3.01
N LYS A 216 1.34 15.16 -2.09
CA LYS A 216 2.68 15.75 -2.16
C LYS A 216 3.47 15.23 -3.36
N VAL A 217 3.27 13.96 -3.71
CA VAL A 217 4.00 13.27 -4.79
C VAL A 217 3.19 13.28 -6.09
N ALA A 218 1.88 13.04 -5.98
CA ALA A 218 0.96 12.99 -7.11
C ALA A 218 0.94 14.30 -7.92
N GLY A 219 1.09 15.45 -7.26
CA GLY A 219 1.14 16.74 -7.96
C GLY A 219 2.30 16.87 -8.97
N ILE A 220 3.35 16.05 -8.84
CA ILE A 220 4.52 16.06 -9.72
C ILE A 220 4.28 15.16 -10.94
N ILE A 221 3.87 13.91 -10.70
CA ILE A 221 3.78 12.88 -11.77
C ILE A 221 2.43 12.96 -12.46
N SER A 222 1.36 13.10 -11.68
CA SER A 222 0.01 13.02 -12.24
C SER A 222 -0.19 14.09 -13.29
N LYS A 223 0.36 15.31 -13.14
CA LYS A 223 0.26 16.41 -14.12
C LYS A 223 0.61 16.00 -15.55
N GLU A 224 1.55 15.09 -15.74
CA GLU A 224 2.00 14.62 -17.05
C GLU A 224 1.05 13.59 -17.68
N LEU A 225 0.09 13.07 -16.92
CA LEU A 225 -0.85 12.04 -17.37
C LEU A 225 -2.13 12.66 -17.95
N GLN A 226 -2.55 12.12 -19.09
CA GLN A 226 -3.79 12.47 -19.79
C GLN A 226 -5.02 11.92 -19.07
N LYS A 227 -6.20 12.50 -19.35
CA LYS A 227 -7.46 12.07 -18.75
C LYS A 227 -7.92 10.70 -19.25
N GLU A 228 -7.59 10.33 -20.49
CA GLU A 228 -7.87 9.02 -21.09
C GLU A 228 -7.01 7.87 -20.54
N THR A 229 -6.23 8.10 -19.47
CA THR A 229 -5.41 7.08 -18.83
C THR A 229 -6.29 6.12 -18.02
N VAL A 230 -6.02 4.82 -18.13
CA VAL A 230 -6.61 3.78 -17.29
C VAL A 230 -5.71 3.54 -16.09
N VAL A 231 -6.26 3.73 -14.88
CA VAL A 231 -5.55 3.49 -13.62
C VAL A 231 -6.01 2.17 -13.01
N VAL A 232 -5.07 1.35 -12.56
CA VAL A 232 -5.35 0.06 -11.92
C VAL A 232 -4.73 0.05 -10.54
N PHE A 233 -5.54 -0.18 -9.51
CA PHE A 233 -5.07 -0.46 -8.15
C PHE A 233 -5.16 -1.97 -7.88
N ASP A 234 -4.01 -2.63 -7.79
CA ASP A 234 -3.92 -4.07 -7.52
C ASP A 234 -3.61 -4.37 -6.06
N GLU A 235 -4.27 -5.36 -5.48
CA GLU A 235 -4.30 -5.66 -4.03
C GLU A 235 -4.83 -4.50 -3.16
N ALA A 236 -5.84 -3.80 -3.68
CA ALA A 236 -6.43 -2.58 -3.11
C ALA A 236 -7.31 -2.79 -1.86
N HIS A 237 -7.10 -3.85 -1.09
CA HIS A 237 -7.89 -4.13 0.12
C HIS A 237 -7.63 -3.10 1.24
N ASN A 238 -6.45 -2.46 1.29
CA ASN A 238 -6.09 -1.46 2.31
C ASN A 238 -6.09 -0.01 1.78
N ILE A 239 -6.75 0.25 0.65
CA ILE A 239 -6.74 1.57 0.01
C ILE A 239 -7.27 2.68 0.94
N ASP A 240 -8.25 2.36 1.80
CA ASP A 240 -8.81 3.29 2.79
C ASP A 240 -7.77 3.74 3.82
N ASN A 241 -6.95 2.81 4.32
CA ASN A 241 -5.89 3.12 5.27
C ASN A 241 -4.78 3.95 4.62
N VAL A 242 -4.40 3.64 3.37
CA VAL A 242 -3.40 4.42 2.63
C VAL A 242 -3.85 5.86 2.40
N CYS A 243 -5.13 6.07 2.06
CA CYS A 243 -5.71 7.42 1.93
C CYS A 243 -5.69 8.20 3.25
N ILE A 244 -6.01 7.53 4.37
CA ILE A 244 -6.02 8.13 5.70
C ILE A 244 -4.60 8.50 6.14
N GLU A 245 -3.64 7.59 5.97
CA GLU A 245 -2.24 7.81 6.32
C GLU A 245 -1.62 8.95 5.51
N ALA A 246 -1.96 9.07 4.22
CA ALA A 246 -1.44 10.14 3.36
C ALA A 246 -1.80 11.56 3.83
N LEU A 247 -2.94 11.72 4.52
CA LEU A 247 -3.44 13.00 5.02
C LEU A 247 -3.31 13.17 6.54
N SER A 248 -2.81 12.16 7.26
CA SER A 248 -2.65 12.22 8.71
C SER A 248 -1.23 12.65 9.08
N VAL A 249 -1.10 13.49 10.11
CA VAL A 249 0.19 14.03 10.56
C VAL A 249 0.29 13.94 12.07
N SER A 250 1.41 13.40 12.55
CA SER A 250 1.74 13.33 13.99
C SER A 250 2.89 14.28 14.33
N VAL A 251 2.72 15.05 15.40
CA VAL A 251 3.71 15.98 15.94
C VAL A 251 4.04 15.54 17.37
N ARG A 252 5.33 15.26 17.61
CA ARG A 252 5.87 14.90 18.93
C ARG A 252 6.68 16.05 19.50
N ARG A 253 7.01 15.99 20.80
CA ARG A 253 7.91 16.95 21.46
C ARG A 253 9.27 17.06 20.73
N VAL A 254 9.85 15.93 20.32
CA VAL A 254 11.09 15.88 19.54
C VAL A 254 10.97 16.62 18.21
N THR A 255 9.81 16.52 17.54
CA THR A 255 9.52 17.25 16.30
C THR A 255 9.50 18.76 16.54
N LEU A 256 8.87 19.22 17.62
CA LEU A 256 8.82 20.66 17.95
C LEU A 256 10.21 21.22 18.33
N GLU A 257 10.99 20.47 19.10
CA GLU A 257 12.37 20.86 19.44
C GLU A 257 13.26 20.93 18.21
N GLY A 258 13.16 19.94 17.31
CA GLY A 258 13.83 19.95 16.01
C GLY A 258 13.41 21.14 15.15
N ALA A 259 12.11 21.41 15.08
CA ALA A 259 11.56 22.54 14.33
C ALA A 259 12.05 23.89 14.88
N ASN A 260 12.18 24.03 16.20
CA ASN A 260 12.71 25.25 16.81
C ASN A 260 14.21 25.45 16.47
N ARG A 261 15.01 24.37 16.46
CA ARG A 261 16.41 24.42 15.99
C ARG A 261 16.46 24.82 14.51
N ASN A 262 15.57 24.27 13.67
CA ASN A 262 15.47 24.63 12.25
C ASN A 262 15.12 26.11 12.04
N LEU A 263 14.18 26.66 12.80
CA LEU A 263 13.83 28.08 12.71
C LEU A 263 14.99 28.99 13.06
N ASN A 264 15.81 28.62 14.05
CA ASN A 264 17.01 29.39 14.40
C ASN A 264 18.05 29.35 13.28
N LYS A 265 18.27 28.19 12.65
CA LYS A 265 19.13 28.06 11.45
C LYS A 265 18.60 28.93 10.30
N ILE A 266 17.30 28.85 9.97
CA ILE A 266 16.67 29.67 8.92
C ILE A 266 16.84 31.16 9.22
N ARG A 267 16.67 31.58 10.46
CA ARG A 267 16.87 32.98 10.87
C ARG A 267 18.31 33.45 10.60
N GLN A 268 19.30 32.64 11.00
CA GLN A 268 20.72 32.97 10.76
C GLN A 268 21.02 33.09 9.27
N GLU A 269 20.48 32.20 8.43
CA GLU A 269 20.66 32.29 6.97
C GLU A 269 19.94 33.52 6.39
N ILE A 270 18.75 33.88 6.88
CA ILE A 270 18.08 35.13 6.46
C ILE A 270 18.95 36.34 6.80
N ASP A 271 19.54 36.39 8.00
CA ASP A 271 20.41 37.49 8.43
C ASP A 271 21.68 37.58 7.57
N ARG A 272 22.26 36.42 7.21
CA ARG A 272 23.40 36.32 6.27
C ARG A 272 23.03 36.84 4.88
N PHE A 273 21.95 36.34 4.29
CA PHE A 273 21.50 36.74 2.95
C PHE A 273 21.10 38.22 2.89
N LYS A 274 20.58 38.80 3.98
CA LYS A 274 20.36 40.25 4.05
C LYS A 274 21.66 41.06 3.94
N ALA A 275 22.74 40.55 4.52
CA ALA A 275 24.04 41.21 4.48
C ALA A 275 24.74 41.03 3.11
N THR A 276 24.57 39.87 2.46
CA THR A 276 25.27 39.55 1.21
C THR A 276 24.46 39.84 -0.06
N ASP A 277 23.18 39.49 -0.09
CA ASP A 277 22.32 39.58 -1.28
C ASP A 277 20.84 39.84 -0.92
N ALA A 278 20.56 41.08 -0.52
CA ALA A 278 19.20 41.54 -0.26
C ALA A 278 18.31 41.58 -1.53
N GLY A 279 18.90 41.49 -2.72
CA GLY A 279 18.19 41.53 -4.00
C GLY A 279 17.29 40.31 -4.20
N ARG A 280 17.76 39.11 -3.86
CA ARG A 280 16.96 37.87 -3.99
C ARG A 280 15.75 37.82 -3.06
N LEU A 281 15.88 38.27 -1.82
CA LEU A 281 14.76 38.36 -0.89
C LEU A 281 13.68 39.34 -1.39
N ARG A 282 14.09 40.44 -2.05
CA ARG A 282 13.16 41.37 -2.71
C ARG A 282 12.50 40.75 -3.93
N ALA A 283 13.26 40.00 -4.74
CA ALA A 283 12.72 39.28 -5.89
C ALA A 283 11.68 38.21 -5.46
N GLU A 284 11.95 37.47 -4.38
CA GLU A 284 10.99 36.54 -3.78
C GLU A 284 9.72 37.29 -3.35
N TYR A 285 9.86 38.41 -2.63
CA TYR A 285 8.73 39.22 -2.20
C TYR A 285 7.84 39.65 -3.38
N ASN A 286 8.44 40.15 -4.46
CA ASN A 286 7.71 40.57 -5.65
C ASN A 286 6.96 39.39 -6.30
N ARG A 287 7.60 38.21 -6.43
CA ARG A 287 6.92 36.99 -6.92
C ARG A 287 5.72 36.61 -6.06
N LEU A 288 5.83 36.71 -4.73
CA LEU A 288 4.72 36.41 -3.82
C LEU A 288 3.57 37.43 -3.89
N VAL A 289 3.85 38.67 -4.31
CA VAL A 289 2.85 39.73 -4.53
C VAL A 289 2.10 39.52 -5.85
N GLU A 290 2.81 39.15 -6.91
CA GLU A 290 2.25 38.86 -8.24
C GLU A 290 1.44 37.56 -8.28
N GLY A 291 1.59 36.71 -7.26
CA GLY A 291 0.81 35.49 -7.05
C GLY A 291 1.61 34.22 -7.34
N LEU A 292 1.26 33.13 -6.64
CA LEU A 292 1.94 31.83 -6.75
C LEU A 292 1.75 31.13 -8.11
N ALA A 293 0.93 31.69 -9.01
CA ALA A 293 0.57 31.08 -10.30
C ALA A 293 1.76 30.87 -11.26
N LEU A 294 2.85 31.65 -11.12
CA LEU A 294 4.07 31.52 -11.94
C LEU A 294 4.98 30.35 -11.52
N ARG A 295 4.63 29.55 -10.50
CA ARG A 295 5.37 28.31 -10.16
C ARG A 295 5.36 27.26 -11.27
N GLY A 296 4.56 27.43 -12.31
CA GLY A 296 4.54 26.56 -13.49
C GLY A 296 5.87 26.50 -14.26
N ASP A 297 6.73 27.52 -14.14
CA ASP A 297 7.95 27.68 -14.95
C ASP A 297 9.28 27.35 -14.24
N LEU A 298 9.24 26.81 -13.01
CA LEU A 298 10.47 26.33 -12.36
C LEU A 298 10.91 24.99 -12.97
N SER A 299 12.19 24.89 -13.34
CA SER A 299 12.81 23.69 -13.90
C SER A 299 12.49 22.44 -13.07
N GLY A 300 12.22 21.30 -13.73
CA GLY A 300 11.73 20.07 -13.09
C GLY A 300 12.65 19.46 -12.00
N THR A 301 13.89 19.94 -11.89
CA THR A 301 14.88 19.58 -10.86
C THR A 301 14.63 20.26 -9.52
N ASP A 302 14.02 21.44 -9.51
CA ASP A 302 13.83 22.28 -8.31
C ASP A 302 12.45 22.08 -7.66
N GLN A 303 11.59 21.25 -8.26
CA GLN A 303 10.31 20.85 -7.68
C GLN A 303 10.55 19.88 -6.51
N TRP A 304 10.48 20.41 -5.29
CA TRP A 304 10.75 19.71 -4.04
C TRP A 304 9.74 18.61 -3.77
N LEU A 305 8.46 18.98 -3.65
CA LEU A 305 7.24 18.22 -3.39
C LEU A 305 6.08 19.20 -3.69
N ALA A 306 4.95 18.72 -4.21
CA ALA A 306 3.77 19.55 -4.40
C ALA A 306 3.13 19.88 -3.03
N ASN A 307 2.35 20.97 -2.96
CA ASN A 307 1.59 21.28 -1.75
C ASN A 307 0.58 20.14 -1.46
N PRO A 308 0.59 19.55 -0.25
CA PRO A 308 -0.25 18.40 0.12
C PRO A 308 -1.77 18.60 -0.01
N ALA A 309 -2.30 19.82 -0.08
CA ALA A 309 -3.71 19.97 0.29
C ALA A 309 -4.51 21.01 -0.48
N LEU A 310 -3.98 21.63 -1.52
CA LEU A 310 -4.74 22.68 -2.20
C LEU A 310 -5.48 22.09 -3.41
N PRO A 311 -6.83 22.06 -3.39
CA PRO A 311 -7.61 22.09 -4.62
C PRO A 311 -7.00 23.13 -5.57
N HIS A 312 -7.05 22.85 -6.88
CA HIS A 312 -6.50 23.75 -7.90
C HIS A 312 -7.00 25.20 -7.78
N ASP A 313 -8.12 25.41 -7.09
CA ASP A 313 -8.73 26.72 -6.83
C ASP A 313 -7.98 27.55 -5.78
N ILE A 314 -7.36 26.94 -4.76
CA ILE A 314 -6.64 27.68 -3.69
C ILE A 314 -5.22 28.08 -4.16
N LEU A 315 -4.65 27.38 -5.14
CA LEU A 315 -3.36 27.72 -5.76
C LEU A 315 -3.37 29.07 -6.51
N LYS A 316 -4.56 29.62 -6.79
CA LYS A 316 -4.74 30.90 -7.50
C LYS A 316 -4.80 32.11 -6.56
N GLU A 317 -4.84 31.91 -5.25
CA GLU A 317 -4.92 33.00 -4.29
C GLU A 317 -3.54 33.60 -3.98
N ALA A 318 -3.51 34.94 -3.82
CA ALA A 318 -2.31 35.63 -3.40
C ALA A 318 -1.96 35.32 -1.92
N VAL A 319 -0.67 35.16 -1.66
CA VAL A 319 -0.15 34.90 -0.30
C VAL A 319 -0.49 36.07 0.63
N PRO A 320 -1.03 35.81 1.84
CA PRO A 320 -1.36 36.86 2.81
C PRO A 320 -0.18 37.78 3.11
N GLY A 321 -0.46 39.09 3.20
CA GLY A 321 0.56 40.13 3.45
C GLY A 321 1.44 39.86 4.67
N ASN A 322 0.85 39.26 5.71
CA ASN A 322 1.49 38.96 6.99
C ASN A 322 2.67 37.98 6.87
N ILE A 323 2.69 37.12 5.85
CA ILE A 323 3.75 36.11 5.66
C ILE A 323 4.61 36.33 4.42
N ARG A 324 4.43 37.45 3.69
CA ARG A 324 5.26 37.75 2.51
C ARG A 324 6.73 37.97 2.88
N ARG A 325 6.99 38.74 3.94
CA ARG A 325 8.34 38.97 4.45
C ARG A 325 8.83 37.75 5.23
N ALA A 326 10.04 37.27 4.91
CA ALA A 326 10.65 36.10 5.54
C ALA A 326 10.72 36.23 7.07
N GLU A 327 11.06 37.41 7.60
CA GLU A 327 11.11 37.65 9.05
C GLU A 327 9.76 37.47 9.71
N HIS A 328 8.70 38.06 9.16
CA HIS A 328 7.37 37.95 9.74
C HIS A 328 6.90 36.49 9.71
N PHE A 329 7.22 35.76 8.64
CA PHE A 329 6.92 34.34 8.54
C PHE A 329 7.62 33.51 9.65
N VAL A 330 8.91 33.76 9.91
CA VAL A 330 9.63 33.10 11.01
C VAL A 330 9.00 33.43 12.38
N HIS A 331 8.53 34.66 12.59
CA HIS A 331 7.83 35.04 13.82
C HIS A 331 6.49 34.31 13.97
N VAL A 332 5.72 34.18 12.89
CA VAL A 332 4.47 33.41 12.87
C VAL A 332 4.73 31.95 13.19
N LEU A 333 5.73 31.32 12.57
CA LEU A 333 6.10 29.93 12.86
C LEU A 333 6.56 29.75 14.31
N ARG A 334 7.30 30.70 14.87
CA ARG A 334 7.71 30.64 16.28
C ARG A 334 6.51 30.70 17.23
N ARG A 335 5.52 31.57 16.96
CA ARG A 335 4.26 31.61 17.75
C ARG A 335 3.48 30.30 17.62
N LEU A 336 3.42 29.74 16.41
CA LEU A 336 2.79 28.44 16.18
C LEU A 336 3.47 27.31 16.98
N LEU A 337 4.81 27.25 16.96
CA LEU A 337 5.54 26.24 17.75
C LEU A 337 5.32 26.41 19.25
N GLN A 338 5.28 27.64 19.77
CA GLN A 338 4.99 27.91 21.18
C GLN A 338 3.58 27.47 21.56
N TYR A 339 2.60 27.77 20.71
CA TYR A 339 1.22 27.31 20.91
C TYR A 339 1.13 25.78 20.92
N LEU A 340 1.72 25.10 19.92
CA LEU A 340 1.73 23.64 19.86
C LEU A 340 2.46 23.01 21.06
N GLY A 341 3.55 23.63 21.51
CA GLY A 341 4.26 23.21 22.73
C GLY A 341 3.36 23.27 23.95
N GLY A 342 2.67 24.40 24.17
CA GLY A 342 1.72 24.54 25.28
C GLY A 342 0.53 23.58 25.21
N ARG A 343 0.10 23.18 24.01
CA ARG A 343 -0.96 22.16 23.83
C ARG A 343 -0.49 20.72 24.08
N LEU A 344 0.81 20.44 23.99
CA LEU A 344 1.37 19.11 24.31
C LEU A 344 1.57 18.88 25.81
N ASP A 345 1.62 19.94 26.63
CA ASP A 345 1.84 19.85 28.08
C ASP A 345 0.52 19.55 28.87
N THR A 346 -0.52 19.01 28.21
CA THR A 346 -1.80 18.64 28.84
C THR A 346 -1.71 17.25 29.49
N ASP A 347 -2.26 17.06 30.70
CA ASP A 347 -2.24 15.75 31.37
C ASP A 347 -3.33 14.77 30.91
N ASN A 348 -4.38 15.28 30.25
CA ASN A 348 -5.53 14.49 29.82
C ASN A 348 -5.55 14.35 28.30
N VAL A 349 -6.17 13.26 27.84
CA VAL A 349 -6.43 13.06 26.41
C VAL A 349 -7.49 14.04 25.94
N GLU A 350 -7.15 14.87 24.95
CA GLU A 350 -8.07 15.84 24.35
C GLU A 350 -8.41 15.47 22.92
N LYS A 351 -9.68 15.66 22.53
CA LYS A 351 -10.18 15.49 21.16
C LYS A 351 -10.85 16.78 20.72
N GLU A 352 -10.36 17.37 19.64
CA GLU A 352 -10.88 18.63 19.08
C GLU A 352 -11.12 18.53 17.57
N SER A 353 -12.04 19.36 17.08
CA SER A 353 -12.23 19.56 15.64
C SER A 353 -11.22 20.60 15.12
N PRO A 354 -10.80 20.51 13.84
CA PRO A 354 -9.93 21.53 13.24
C PRO A 354 -10.49 22.95 13.35
N VAL A 355 -11.80 23.12 13.27
CA VAL A 355 -12.47 24.44 13.39
C VAL A 355 -12.30 25.01 14.79
N SER A 356 -12.51 24.20 15.83
CA SER A 356 -12.31 24.61 17.23
C SER A 356 -10.84 24.97 17.47
N PHE A 357 -9.93 24.15 16.96
CA PHE A 357 -8.49 24.37 17.08
C PHE A 357 -8.05 25.66 16.39
N VAL A 358 -8.51 25.93 15.16
CA VAL A 358 -8.20 27.19 14.45
C VAL A 358 -8.77 28.41 15.19
N SER A 359 -9.96 28.29 15.78
CA SER A 359 -10.54 29.35 16.60
C SER A 359 -9.71 29.63 17.85
N SER A 360 -9.22 28.58 18.52
CA SER A 360 -8.33 28.67 19.69
C SER A 360 -6.96 29.24 19.31
N LEU A 361 -6.41 28.83 18.18
CA LEU A 361 -5.15 29.37 17.64
C LEU A 361 -5.27 30.87 17.35
N ASN A 362 -6.38 31.30 16.76
CA ASN A 362 -6.59 32.71 16.47
C ASN A 362 -6.73 33.54 17.75
N SER A 363 -7.44 33.05 18.77
CA SER A 363 -7.63 33.80 20.02
C SER A 363 -6.37 33.86 20.88
N GLN A 364 -5.56 32.79 20.94
CA GLN A 364 -4.37 32.73 21.80
C GLN A 364 -3.09 33.18 21.10
N ALA A 365 -2.88 32.81 19.84
CA ALA A 365 -1.65 33.09 19.10
C ALA A 365 -1.80 34.20 18.04
N GLY A 366 -3.03 34.66 17.75
CA GLY A 366 -3.31 35.68 16.75
C GLY A 366 -2.98 35.23 15.32
N ILE A 367 -3.08 33.93 15.04
CA ILE A 367 -2.79 33.35 13.72
C ILE A 367 -4.10 33.05 12.99
N GLU A 368 -4.32 33.74 11.87
CA GLU A 368 -5.51 33.56 11.04
C GLU A 368 -5.48 32.24 10.24
N GLN A 369 -6.67 31.66 9.99
CA GLN A 369 -6.84 30.46 9.17
C GLN A 369 -6.20 30.61 7.77
N LYS A 370 -6.35 31.78 7.14
CA LYS A 370 -5.78 32.03 5.81
C LYS A 370 -4.26 31.92 5.82
N THR A 371 -3.60 32.34 6.89
CA THR A 371 -2.14 32.24 7.05
C THR A 371 -1.68 30.78 7.08
N LEU A 372 -2.42 29.92 7.80
CA LEU A 372 -2.11 28.49 7.93
C LEU A 372 -2.11 27.76 6.59
N LYS A 373 -3.07 28.08 5.70
CA LYS A 373 -3.21 27.44 4.37
C LYS A 373 -1.96 27.57 3.48
N PHE A 374 -1.16 28.62 3.66
CA PHE A 374 0.03 28.88 2.84
C PHE A 374 1.34 28.56 3.57
N CYS A 375 1.29 28.01 4.79
CA CYS A 375 2.51 27.76 5.58
C CYS A 375 3.50 26.85 4.87
N TYR A 376 3.04 25.72 4.31
CA TYR A 376 3.90 24.78 3.62
C TYR A 376 4.53 25.40 2.36
N ASP A 377 3.72 26.04 1.52
CA ASP A 377 4.19 26.70 0.30
C ASP A 377 5.18 27.84 0.58
N ARG A 378 4.92 28.62 1.64
CA ARG A 378 5.77 29.73 2.04
C ARG A 378 7.11 29.26 2.57
N LEU A 379 7.11 28.23 3.43
CA LEU A 379 8.35 27.56 3.87
C LEU A 379 9.14 27.10 2.66
N GLN A 380 8.44 26.57 1.65
CA GLN A 380 9.08 26.08 0.46
C GLN A 380 9.76 27.11 -0.41
N SER A 381 9.04 28.18 -0.70
CA SER A 381 9.61 29.35 -1.37
C SER A 381 10.84 29.87 -0.62
N LEU A 382 10.77 29.89 0.72
CA LEU A 382 11.86 30.37 1.56
C LEU A 382 13.09 29.47 1.47
N MET A 383 12.91 28.14 1.58
CA MET A 383 14.02 27.18 1.51
C MET A 383 14.72 27.21 0.15
N LEU A 384 13.97 27.40 -0.94
CA LEU A 384 14.54 27.58 -2.28
C LEU A 384 15.32 28.90 -2.40
N THR A 385 14.78 29.98 -1.83
CA THR A 385 15.43 31.31 -1.86
C THR A 385 16.71 31.33 -1.02
N LEU A 386 16.73 30.60 0.09
CA LEU A 386 17.89 30.45 0.98
C LEU A 386 18.87 29.35 0.53
N GLU A 387 18.63 28.69 -0.60
CA GLU A 387 19.52 27.67 -1.18
C GLU A 387 19.87 26.52 -0.22
N ILE A 388 18.95 26.18 0.68
CA ILE A 388 19.17 25.13 1.67
C ILE A 388 19.25 23.77 0.97
N THR A 389 20.41 23.11 1.06
CA THR A 389 20.67 21.81 0.46
C THR A 389 20.31 20.64 1.37
N ASP A 390 20.42 20.83 2.69
CA ASP A 390 20.32 19.77 3.69
C ASP A 390 18.88 19.55 4.14
N THR A 391 18.04 19.02 3.25
CA THR A 391 16.59 18.90 3.50
C THR A 391 16.21 17.97 4.65
N ASP A 392 17.02 16.96 4.93
CA ASP A 392 16.82 15.97 6.00
C ASP A 392 16.74 16.66 7.38
N ASP A 393 17.66 17.60 7.63
CA ASP A 393 17.68 18.41 8.85
C ASP A 393 16.39 19.20 9.06
N PHE A 394 15.69 19.60 7.99
CA PHE A 394 14.50 20.45 8.03
C PHE A 394 13.18 19.68 7.98
N LEU A 395 13.19 18.34 8.07
CA LEU A 395 11.97 17.54 8.17
C LEU A 395 11.06 17.95 9.34
N PRO A 396 11.56 18.25 10.55
CA PRO A 396 10.69 18.62 11.66
C PRO A 396 9.84 19.86 11.39
N ILE A 397 10.42 20.92 10.83
CA ILE A 397 9.66 22.15 10.52
C ILE A 397 8.71 21.94 9.33
N GLN A 398 9.05 21.05 8.41
CA GLN A 398 8.15 20.65 7.31
C GLN A 398 6.90 19.98 7.83
N THR A 399 7.03 19.02 8.73
CA THR A 399 5.89 18.32 9.35
C THR A 399 4.97 19.29 10.08
N VAL A 400 5.53 20.30 10.77
CA VAL A 400 4.73 21.34 11.43
C VAL A 400 3.99 22.22 10.41
N CYS A 401 4.63 22.60 9.31
CA CYS A 401 3.98 23.40 8.26
C CYS A 401 2.93 22.61 7.48
N ASP A 402 3.14 21.31 7.30
CA ASP A 402 2.17 20.38 6.72
C ASP A 402 0.93 20.26 7.62
N PHE A 403 1.14 19.99 8.92
CA PHE A 403 0.08 20.02 9.93
C PHE A 403 -0.72 21.34 9.88
N ALA A 404 -0.03 22.48 9.87
CA ALA A 404 -0.67 23.80 9.80
C ALA A 404 -1.52 23.96 8.53
N THR A 405 -0.99 23.52 7.39
CA THR A 405 -1.66 23.63 6.08
C THR A 405 -2.92 22.76 6.04
N LEU A 406 -2.85 21.53 6.55
CA LEU A 406 -3.99 20.62 6.62
C LEU A 406 -5.09 21.14 7.54
N VAL A 407 -4.73 21.59 8.75
CA VAL A 407 -5.67 22.20 9.71
C VAL A 407 -6.31 23.47 9.15
N GLY A 408 -5.56 24.29 8.42
CA GLY A 408 -6.08 25.49 7.78
C GLY A 408 -7.04 25.21 6.62
N THR A 409 -6.88 24.06 5.96
CA THR A 409 -7.59 23.73 4.70
C THR A 409 -8.83 22.86 4.93
N TYR A 410 -8.71 21.79 5.71
CA TYR A 410 -9.78 20.82 5.90
C TYR A 410 -10.53 21.04 7.21
N ALA A 411 -11.82 21.34 7.11
CA ALA A 411 -12.70 21.54 8.27
C ALA A 411 -13.50 20.28 8.67
N ARG A 412 -13.78 19.38 7.72
CA ARG A 412 -14.61 18.18 7.91
C ARG A 412 -13.80 16.93 7.61
N GLY A 413 -14.10 15.82 8.30
CA GLY A 413 -13.43 14.53 8.11
C GLY A 413 -12.08 14.40 8.82
N PHE A 414 -11.69 15.37 9.65
CA PHE A 414 -10.46 15.35 10.44
C PHE A 414 -10.75 15.58 11.92
N SER A 415 -9.92 15.01 12.79
CA SER A 415 -9.89 15.35 14.20
C SER A 415 -8.45 15.53 14.68
N ILE A 416 -8.25 16.43 15.62
CA ILE A 416 -6.99 16.59 16.33
C ILE A 416 -7.15 15.84 17.65
N ILE A 417 -6.26 14.88 17.90
CA ILE A 417 -6.22 14.07 19.11
C ILE A 417 -4.88 14.34 19.79
N ILE A 418 -4.90 14.68 21.07
CA ILE A 418 -3.71 14.92 21.89
C ILE A 418 -3.68 13.81 22.94
N GLU A 419 -2.64 12.99 22.91
CA GLU A 419 -2.42 11.88 23.84
C GLU A 419 -1.12 12.17 24.63
N PRO A 420 -1.18 12.35 25.96
CA PRO A 420 0.01 12.72 26.74
C PRO A 420 0.91 11.55 27.13
N TYR A 421 0.37 10.33 27.12
CA TYR A 421 1.06 9.12 27.50
C TYR A 421 0.94 8.08 26.40
N ASP A 422 2.00 7.32 26.15
CA ASP A 422 1.91 6.12 25.31
C ASP A 422 1.03 5.09 26.02
N GLU A 423 0.05 4.52 25.30
CA GLU A 423 -0.83 3.47 25.79
C GLU A 423 -0.06 2.24 26.35
N ARG A 424 1.16 1.98 25.87
CA ARG A 424 2.05 0.89 26.36
C ARG A 424 2.77 1.24 27.65
N MET A 425 3.02 2.53 27.89
CA MET A 425 3.80 3.02 29.02
C MET A 425 3.07 4.20 29.68
N PRO A 426 1.97 3.95 30.41
CA PRO A 426 1.10 5.01 30.93
C PRO A 426 1.77 5.91 31.98
N HIS A 427 2.94 5.52 32.50
CA HIS A 427 3.68 6.28 33.50
C HIS A 427 4.78 7.17 32.91
N ILE A 428 5.08 7.03 31.62
CA ILE A 428 6.12 7.80 30.95
C ILE A 428 5.41 8.80 30.04
N PRO A 429 5.57 10.13 30.27
CA PRO A 429 4.98 11.13 29.40
C PRO A 429 5.66 11.08 28.03
N ASP A 430 4.89 10.75 26.99
CA ASP A 430 5.28 10.83 25.58
C ASP A 430 4.14 11.53 24.82
N PRO A 431 4.05 12.86 24.91
CA PRO A 431 2.93 13.59 24.36
C PRO A 431 2.99 13.62 22.83
N ILE A 432 1.88 13.19 22.22
CA ILE A 432 1.68 13.13 20.77
C ILE A 432 0.44 13.93 20.41
N LEU A 433 0.60 14.87 19.49
CA LEU A 433 -0.52 15.57 18.85
C LEU A 433 -0.67 15.01 17.44
N GLN A 434 -1.82 14.39 17.16
CA GLN A 434 -2.11 13.76 15.89
C GLN A 434 -3.31 14.40 15.20
N LEU A 435 -3.09 14.96 14.01
CA LEU A 435 -4.14 15.24 13.06
C LEU A 435 -4.48 13.94 12.34
N SER A 436 -5.63 13.36 12.65
CA SER A 436 -6.09 12.12 12.03
C SER A 436 -7.17 12.42 10.99
N CYS A 437 -6.96 11.92 9.76
CA CYS A 437 -7.98 11.88 8.72
C CYS A 437 -8.90 10.67 8.95
N HIS A 438 -10.22 10.88 8.84
CA HIS A 438 -11.23 9.82 8.95
C HIS A 438 -11.94 9.54 7.64
N ASP A 439 -11.80 10.44 6.66
CA ASP A 439 -12.43 10.36 5.36
C ASP A 439 -11.43 9.94 4.28
N ALA A 440 -11.49 8.67 3.88
CA ALA A 440 -10.65 8.12 2.82
C ALA A 440 -11.02 8.69 1.44
N SER A 441 -12.22 9.25 1.26
CA SER A 441 -12.66 9.79 -0.04
C SER A 441 -11.87 11.03 -0.46
N LEU A 442 -11.34 11.79 0.50
CA LEU A 442 -10.64 13.06 0.22
C LEU A 442 -9.36 12.87 -0.60
N ALA A 443 -8.58 11.83 -0.32
CA ALA A 443 -7.33 11.56 -1.02
C ALA A 443 -7.55 10.96 -2.42
N ILE A 444 -8.58 10.11 -2.57
CA ILE A 444 -8.84 9.42 -3.84
C ILE A 444 -9.73 10.21 -4.80
N LYS A 445 -10.53 11.16 -4.30
CA LYS A 445 -11.44 11.97 -5.13
C LYS A 445 -10.75 12.63 -6.34
N PRO A 446 -9.57 13.26 -6.21
CA PRO A 446 -8.85 13.82 -7.37
C PRO A 446 -8.48 12.77 -8.43
N VAL A 447 -8.30 11.51 -8.03
CA VAL A 447 -8.00 10.39 -8.95
C VAL A 447 -9.26 10.04 -9.75
N PHE A 448 -10.41 9.88 -9.08
CA PHE A 448 -11.68 9.61 -9.76
C PHE A 448 -12.14 10.76 -10.66
N ASP A 449 -11.96 12.02 -10.23
CA ASP A 449 -12.34 13.20 -11.01
C ASP A 449 -11.44 13.40 -12.25
N ARG A 450 -10.18 12.94 -12.20
CA ARG A 450 -9.19 13.16 -13.25
C ARG A 450 -9.18 12.07 -14.32
N PHE A 451 -9.21 10.82 -13.90
CA PHE A 451 -8.99 9.67 -14.77
C PHE A 451 -10.31 9.05 -15.21
N GLN A 452 -10.39 8.72 -16.50
CA GLN A 452 -11.59 8.17 -17.11
C GLN A 452 -12.02 6.84 -16.49
N SER A 453 -11.09 5.91 -16.32
CA SER A 453 -11.37 4.58 -15.77
C SER A 453 -10.36 4.24 -14.69
N VAL A 454 -10.90 3.88 -13.52
CA VAL A 454 -10.13 3.45 -12.36
C VAL A 454 -10.62 2.06 -11.99
N VAL A 455 -9.72 1.09 -12.05
CA VAL A 455 -9.99 -0.32 -11.77
C VAL A 455 -9.42 -0.65 -10.40
N ILE A 456 -10.27 -1.00 -9.45
CA ILE A 456 -9.88 -1.45 -8.12
C ILE A 456 -10.03 -2.96 -8.09
N THR A 457 -8.92 -3.68 -7.94
CA THR A 457 -8.89 -5.15 -7.96
C THR A 457 -8.13 -5.71 -6.76
N SER A 458 -8.65 -6.78 -6.16
CA SER A 458 -8.01 -7.51 -5.07
C SER A 458 -8.70 -8.86 -4.83
N GLY A 459 -8.04 -9.79 -4.14
CA GLY A 459 -8.62 -11.11 -3.83
C GLY A 459 -9.44 -11.20 -2.56
N THR A 460 -9.52 -10.11 -1.80
CA THR A 460 -10.14 -10.08 -0.47
C THR A 460 -10.98 -8.82 -0.24
N LEU A 461 -11.67 -8.34 -1.29
CA LEU A 461 -12.54 -7.14 -1.24
C LEU A 461 -13.92 -7.39 -0.59
N SER A 462 -14.10 -8.48 0.15
CA SER A 462 -15.40 -8.85 0.72
C SER A 462 -15.74 -8.09 2.02
N PRO A 463 -16.97 -7.53 2.16
CA PRO A 463 -18.01 -7.39 1.15
C PRO A 463 -17.76 -6.20 0.22
N ILE A 464 -17.96 -6.43 -1.08
CA ILE A 464 -17.63 -5.48 -2.15
C ILE A 464 -18.44 -4.18 -2.08
N ASP A 465 -19.65 -4.22 -1.50
CA ASP A 465 -20.57 -3.09 -1.39
C ASP A 465 -20.12 -1.99 -0.43
N LEU A 466 -19.14 -2.28 0.46
CA LEU A 466 -18.67 -1.31 1.45
C LEU A 466 -17.69 -0.29 0.85
N TYR A 467 -16.87 -0.69 -0.13
CA TYR A 467 -15.87 0.18 -0.75
C TYR A 467 -16.46 1.39 -1.48
N PRO A 468 -17.55 1.27 -2.28
CA PRO A 468 -18.24 2.42 -2.88
C PRO A 468 -18.68 3.45 -1.84
N ARG A 469 -19.16 3.00 -0.67
CA ARG A 469 -19.58 3.87 0.42
C ARG A 469 -18.40 4.55 1.11
N LEU A 470 -17.33 3.81 1.39
CA LEU A 470 -16.13 4.34 2.08
C LEU A 470 -15.36 5.34 1.23
N LEU A 471 -15.25 5.10 -0.08
CA LEU A 471 -14.48 5.92 -1.01
C LEU A 471 -15.35 6.95 -1.75
N SER A 472 -16.67 6.95 -1.52
CA SER A 472 -17.66 7.85 -2.14
C SER A 472 -17.62 7.88 -3.67
N PHE A 473 -17.65 6.70 -4.30
CA PHE A 473 -17.68 6.57 -5.77
C PHE A 473 -18.72 5.54 -6.22
N ASN A 474 -19.17 5.67 -7.46
CA ASN A 474 -20.15 4.77 -8.07
C ASN A 474 -19.46 3.94 -9.17
N PRO A 475 -19.16 2.65 -8.93
CA PRO A 475 -18.61 1.79 -9.98
C PRO A 475 -19.69 1.43 -11.01
N VAL A 476 -19.29 1.34 -12.29
CA VAL A 476 -20.13 0.81 -13.37
C VAL A 476 -20.27 -0.70 -13.23
N VAL A 477 -19.17 -1.37 -12.86
CA VAL A 477 -19.10 -2.82 -12.67
C VAL A 477 -18.60 -3.10 -11.26
N SER A 478 -19.38 -3.88 -10.51
CA SER A 478 -19.00 -4.44 -9.20
C SER A 478 -19.26 -5.93 -9.22
N ARG A 479 -18.20 -6.75 -9.28
CA ARG A 479 -18.32 -8.21 -9.41
C ARG A 479 -17.30 -8.95 -8.54
N SER A 480 -17.74 -10.08 -8.00
CA SER A 480 -16.92 -11.04 -7.25
C SER A 480 -16.92 -12.37 -7.98
N PHE A 481 -15.73 -12.84 -8.33
CA PHE A 481 -15.52 -14.09 -9.06
C PHE A 481 -15.29 -15.25 -8.10
N LYS A 482 -15.84 -16.41 -8.43
CA LYS A 482 -15.58 -17.66 -7.70
C LYS A 482 -14.34 -18.34 -8.29
N MET A 483 -13.63 -19.08 -7.45
CA MET A 483 -12.49 -19.88 -7.91
C MET A 483 -13.01 -21.20 -8.46
N SER A 484 -12.73 -21.50 -9.73
CA SER A 484 -13.02 -22.83 -10.30
C SER A 484 -11.87 -23.78 -9.97
N MET A 485 -12.13 -24.98 -9.45
CA MET A 485 -11.08 -25.93 -9.09
C MET A 485 -11.32 -27.34 -9.63
N THR A 486 -10.24 -28.01 -10.07
CA THR A 486 -10.31 -29.42 -10.56
C THR A 486 -10.54 -30.37 -9.40
N ARG A 487 -9.96 -30.03 -8.25
CA ARG A 487 -10.07 -30.72 -6.97
C ARG A 487 -10.27 -29.67 -5.88
N ASP A 488 -10.84 -30.05 -4.75
CA ASP A 488 -10.96 -29.16 -3.59
C ASP A 488 -9.55 -28.87 -3.02
N CYS A 489 -8.80 -27.92 -3.59
CA CYS A 489 -7.43 -27.62 -3.16
C CYS A 489 -7.38 -26.85 -1.82
N ILE A 490 -8.50 -26.26 -1.40
CA ILE A 490 -8.62 -25.65 -0.07
C ILE A 490 -9.54 -26.46 0.81
N CYS A 491 -9.18 -26.51 2.09
CA CYS A 491 -10.04 -27.01 3.14
C CYS A 491 -10.19 -25.96 4.25
N PRO A 492 -11.17 -25.05 4.14
CA PRO A 492 -11.49 -24.14 5.22
C PRO A 492 -12.27 -24.88 6.32
N MET A 493 -11.85 -24.65 7.55
CA MET A 493 -12.40 -25.28 8.75
C MET A 493 -12.49 -24.26 9.87
N VAL A 494 -13.54 -24.36 10.69
CA VAL A 494 -13.73 -23.51 11.88
C VAL A 494 -13.63 -24.39 13.12
N LEU A 495 -12.56 -24.20 13.88
CA LEU A 495 -12.36 -24.84 15.17
C LEU A 495 -13.08 -24.01 16.24
N THR A 496 -14.12 -24.58 16.82
CA THR A 496 -14.98 -23.90 17.81
C THR A 496 -14.79 -24.44 19.23
N ARG A 497 -14.29 -25.68 19.37
CA ARG A 497 -14.12 -26.37 20.66
C ARG A 497 -12.76 -27.05 20.75
N GLY A 498 -12.21 -27.11 21.97
CA GLY A 498 -11.02 -27.89 22.27
C GLY A 498 -11.30 -29.39 22.41
N SER A 499 -10.27 -30.17 22.72
CA SER A 499 -10.37 -31.61 23.03
C SER A 499 -11.22 -31.88 24.28
N ASP A 500 -11.27 -30.91 25.19
CA ASP A 500 -12.09 -30.93 26.40
C ASP A 500 -13.54 -30.46 26.17
N GLN A 501 -13.94 -30.25 24.91
CA GLN A 501 -15.24 -29.71 24.49
C GLN A 501 -15.52 -28.27 24.95
N LEU A 502 -14.56 -27.59 25.58
CA LEU A 502 -14.71 -26.19 25.95
C LEU A 502 -14.60 -25.29 24.71
N PRO A 503 -15.40 -24.22 24.63
CA PRO A 503 -15.35 -23.31 23.49
C PRO A 503 -14.01 -22.58 23.45
N VAL A 504 -13.37 -22.55 22.27
CA VAL A 504 -12.15 -21.76 22.05
C VAL A 504 -12.51 -20.39 21.46
N SER A 505 -11.99 -19.32 22.08
CA SER A 505 -12.24 -17.95 21.62
C SER A 505 -11.20 -16.99 22.19
N THR A 506 -10.76 -16.02 21.39
CA THR A 506 -9.85 -14.95 21.84
C THR A 506 -10.59 -13.69 22.30
N LYS A 507 -11.87 -13.79 22.67
CA LYS A 507 -12.60 -12.71 23.36
C LYS A 507 -11.85 -12.30 24.62
N PHE A 508 -11.83 -11.01 24.95
CA PHE A 508 -11.09 -10.44 26.09
C PHE A 508 -11.26 -11.24 27.40
N ASP A 509 -12.49 -11.67 27.71
CA ASP A 509 -12.78 -12.42 28.94
C ASP A 509 -12.19 -13.85 28.95
N MET A 510 -12.08 -14.47 27.76
CA MET A 510 -11.63 -15.87 27.61
C MET A 510 -10.15 -15.97 27.20
N ARG A 511 -9.52 -14.88 26.74
CA ARG A 511 -8.16 -14.93 26.20
C ARG A 511 -7.10 -15.23 27.26
N SER A 512 -7.38 -14.88 28.51
CA SER A 512 -6.50 -15.11 29.67
C SER A 512 -6.79 -16.45 30.36
N ASP A 513 -7.80 -17.18 29.90
CA ASP A 513 -8.15 -18.49 30.47
C ASP A 513 -7.06 -19.52 30.09
N PRO A 514 -6.36 -20.12 31.07
CA PRO A 514 -5.34 -21.13 30.81
C PRO A 514 -5.90 -22.35 30.05
N GLY A 515 -7.20 -22.65 30.20
CA GLY A 515 -7.86 -23.73 29.47
C GLY A 515 -7.83 -23.52 27.96
N VAL A 516 -8.14 -22.30 27.50
CA VAL A 516 -8.12 -21.93 26.08
C VAL A 516 -6.70 -21.97 25.51
N VAL A 517 -5.73 -21.42 26.24
CA VAL A 517 -4.31 -21.40 25.82
C VAL A 517 -3.76 -22.84 25.68
N ARG A 518 -4.10 -23.71 26.63
CA ARG A 518 -3.73 -25.13 26.58
C ARG A 518 -4.40 -25.83 25.39
N ASN A 519 -5.67 -25.55 25.11
CA ASN A 519 -6.38 -26.14 24.00
C ASN A 519 -5.80 -25.74 22.64
N TYR A 520 -5.40 -24.48 22.46
CA TYR A 520 -4.68 -24.07 21.25
C TYR A 520 -3.33 -24.77 21.12
N GLY A 521 -2.59 -24.92 22.23
CA GLY A 521 -1.32 -25.63 22.25
C GLY A 521 -1.45 -27.10 21.85
N LYS A 522 -2.39 -27.83 22.48
CA LYS A 522 -2.68 -29.23 22.15
C LYS A 522 -3.12 -29.42 20.70
N PHE A 523 -4.03 -28.57 20.24
CA PHE A 523 -4.47 -28.55 18.85
C PHE A 523 -3.28 -28.36 17.90
N LEU A 524 -2.37 -27.42 18.20
CA LEU A 524 -1.21 -27.18 17.37
C LEU A 524 -0.24 -28.37 17.35
N VAL A 525 0.06 -28.98 18.51
CA VAL A 525 0.91 -30.18 18.60
C VAL A 525 0.38 -31.30 17.70
N GLU A 526 -0.92 -31.58 17.80
CA GLU A 526 -1.54 -32.65 17.02
C GLU A 526 -1.57 -32.34 15.53
N MET A 527 -1.89 -31.09 15.14
CA MET A 527 -1.86 -30.68 13.73
C MET A 527 -0.45 -30.70 13.13
N VAL A 528 0.57 -30.26 13.88
CA VAL A 528 1.97 -30.25 13.46
C VAL A 528 2.48 -31.66 13.19
N SER A 529 1.99 -32.67 13.93
CA SER A 529 2.36 -34.07 13.71
C SER A 529 1.81 -34.66 12.39
N ILE A 530 0.75 -34.06 11.84
CA ILE A 530 0.04 -34.58 10.66
C ILE A 530 0.43 -33.83 9.39
N VAL A 531 0.59 -32.50 9.51
CA VAL A 531 0.81 -31.63 8.35
C VAL A 531 2.26 -31.72 7.90
N PRO A 532 2.54 -32.02 6.62
CA PRO A 532 3.90 -32.01 6.09
C PRO A 532 4.46 -30.58 5.98
N ASP A 533 5.79 -30.47 6.00
CA ASP A 533 6.50 -29.23 5.66
C ASP A 533 6.12 -28.03 6.53
N GLY A 534 5.60 -26.95 5.94
CA GLY A 534 5.36 -25.65 6.55
C GLY A 534 3.96 -25.48 7.15
N VAL A 535 3.92 -25.03 8.41
CA VAL A 535 2.73 -24.53 9.11
C VAL A 535 2.93 -23.05 9.43
N VAL A 536 1.92 -22.22 9.19
CA VAL A 536 1.96 -20.79 9.51
C VAL A 536 0.81 -20.46 10.45
N CYS A 537 1.12 -19.87 11.58
CA CYS A 537 0.16 -19.49 12.61
C CYS A 537 0.12 -17.97 12.74
N PHE A 538 -1.07 -17.39 12.59
CA PHE A 538 -1.31 -15.97 12.79
C PHE A 538 -2.04 -15.73 14.10
N PHE A 539 -1.45 -14.91 14.97
CA PHE A 539 -2.04 -14.44 16.22
C PHE A 539 -2.64 -13.04 16.06
N VAL A 540 -3.54 -12.65 16.95
CA VAL A 540 -4.22 -11.34 16.88
C VAL A 540 -3.30 -10.15 17.18
N SER A 541 -2.30 -10.31 18.05
CA SER A 541 -1.34 -9.26 18.43
C SER A 541 -0.02 -9.84 18.92
N TYR A 542 1.06 -9.05 18.89
CA TYR A 542 2.36 -9.44 19.46
C TYR A 542 2.25 -9.76 20.95
N SER A 543 1.58 -8.89 21.73
CA SER A 543 1.38 -9.12 23.17
C SER A 543 0.66 -10.43 23.49
N TYR A 544 -0.29 -10.84 22.65
CA TYR A 544 -1.00 -12.10 22.84
C TYR A 544 -0.13 -13.30 22.44
N MET A 545 0.62 -13.17 21.35
CA MET A 545 1.57 -14.18 20.91
C MET A 545 2.65 -14.43 21.97
N ASP A 546 3.27 -13.39 22.49
CA ASP A 546 4.32 -13.47 23.51
C ASP A 546 3.79 -14.13 24.79
N GLY A 547 2.60 -13.74 25.24
CA GLY A 547 1.94 -14.35 26.39
C GLY A 547 1.64 -15.85 26.20
N ILE A 548 1.11 -16.24 25.03
CA ILE A 548 0.87 -17.65 24.70
C ILE A 548 2.17 -18.45 24.66
N ILE A 549 3.21 -17.92 24.01
CA ILE A 549 4.49 -18.61 23.86
C ILE A 549 5.15 -18.80 25.23
N ALA A 550 5.09 -17.79 26.11
CA ALA A 550 5.58 -17.91 27.48
C ALA A 550 4.88 -19.04 28.23
N THR A 551 3.54 -19.08 28.20
CA THR A 551 2.77 -20.17 28.82
C THR A 551 3.05 -21.53 28.18
N TRP A 552 3.20 -21.61 26.86
CA TRP A 552 3.56 -22.87 26.17
C TRP A 552 4.96 -23.37 26.49
N ASN A 553 5.89 -22.46 26.80
CA ASN A 553 7.22 -22.83 27.25
C ASN A 553 7.20 -23.36 28.69
N GLU A 554 6.48 -22.69 29.60
CA GLU A 554 6.31 -23.11 31.00
C GLU A 554 5.61 -24.47 31.11
N THR A 555 4.57 -24.70 30.30
CA THR A 555 3.81 -25.96 30.28
C THR A 555 4.50 -27.09 29.52
N GLY A 556 5.59 -26.81 28.81
CA GLY A 556 6.34 -27.80 28.02
C GLY A 556 5.77 -28.10 26.64
N ILE A 557 4.61 -27.55 26.26
CA ILE A 557 3.97 -27.73 24.95
C ILE A 557 4.91 -27.30 23.81
N LEU A 558 5.64 -26.20 24.00
CA LEU A 558 6.55 -25.70 22.96
C LEU A 558 7.66 -26.72 22.64
N LYS A 559 8.13 -27.46 23.65
CA LYS A 559 9.14 -28.52 23.45
C LYS A 559 8.57 -29.67 22.61
N GLU A 560 7.31 -30.05 22.83
CA GLU A 560 6.63 -31.07 22.02
C GLU A 560 6.50 -30.64 20.56
N ILE A 561 6.17 -29.37 20.30
CA ILE A 561 6.13 -28.82 18.95
C ILE A 561 7.53 -28.89 18.31
N MET A 562 8.58 -28.48 19.04
CA MET A 562 9.96 -28.46 18.58
C MET A 562 10.53 -29.86 18.26
N GLN A 563 10.02 -30.90 18.92
CA GLN A 563 10.38 -32.29 18.60
C GLN A 563 9.93 -32.67 17.18
N GLN A 564 8.77 -32.16 16.75
CA GLN A 564 8.20 -32.44 15.42
C GLN A 564 8.75 -31.50 14.35
N LYS A 565 8.72 -30.17 14.57
CA LYS A 565 9.11 -29.15 13.59
C LYS A 565 9.86 -28.00 14.23
N LEU A 566 10.72 -27.32 13.48
CA LEU A 566 11.41 -26.12 13.97
C LEU A 566 10.44 -24.95 14.12
N VAL A 567 10.58 -24.14 15.17
CA VAL A 567 9.72 -22.99 15.44
C VAL A 567 10.47 -21.71 15.15
N PHE A 568 9.86 -20.81 14.37
CA PHE A 568 10.35 -19.48 14.07
C PHE A 568 9.29 -18.45 14.48
N ILE A 569 9.72 -17.31 15.01
CA ILE A 569 8.82 -16.29 15.58
C ILE A 569 9.09 -14.96 14.88
N GLU A 570 8.03 -14.27 14.48
CA GLU A 570 8.07 -12.90 13.98
C GLU A 570 8.36 -11.92 15.12
N THR A 571 9.33 -11.02 14.93
CA THR A 571 9.61 -9.92 15.85
C THR A 571 9.21 -8.59 15.20
N GLN A 572 9.22 -7.50 15.99
CA GLN A 572 8.93 -6.17 15.44
C GLN A 572 10.06 -5.67 14.53
N ASP A 573 11.28 -6.22 14.68
CA ASP A 573 12.42 -5.89 13.85
C ASP A 573 12.34 -6.55 12.46
N VAL A 574 12.63 -5.76 11.43
CA VAL A 574 12.62 -6.19 10.02
C VAL A 574 13.76 -7.17 9.75
N VAL A 575 14.94 -6.91 10.32
CA VAL A 575 16.15 -7.69 10.00
C VAL A 575 16.01 -9.11 10.56
N GLU A 576 15.67 -9.21 11.86
CA GLU A 576 15.40 -10.49 12.50
C GLU A 576 14.28 -11.27 11.81
N THR A 577 13.17 -10.61 11.49
CA THR A 577 12.04 -11.27 10.81
C THR A 577 12.43 -11.81 9.43
N THR A 578 13.26 -11.08 8.69
CA THR A 578 13.73 -11.53 7.37
C THR A 578 14.64 -12.75 7.51
N LEU A 579 15.53 -12.76 8.52
CA LEU A 579 16.38 -13.91 8.82
C LEU A 579 15.55 -15.13 9.28
N ALA A 580 14.54 -14.91 10.12
CA ALA A 580 13.63 -15.96 10.57
C ALA A 580 12.87 -16.59 9.40
N LEU A 581 12.43 -15.78 8.44
CA LEU A 581 11.75 -16.26 7.24
C LEU A 581 12.67 -17.07 6.32
N ASP A 582 13.91 -16.61 6.11
CA ASP A 582 14.89 -17.35 5.30
C ASP A 582 15.20 -18.72 5.92
N ASN A 583 15.41 -18.76 7.24
CA ASN A 583 15.61 -20.00 7.97
C ASN A 583 14.38 -20.91 7.96
N TYR A 584 13.18 -20.34 8.01
CA TYR A 584 11.91 -21.09 7.86
C TYR A 584 11.83 -21.79 6.51
N ARG A 585 12.13 -21.09 5.42
CA ARG A 585 12.14 -21.67 4.06
C ARG A 585 13.16 -22.79 3.95
N ARG A 586 14.39 -22.56 4.43
CA ARG A 586 15.45 -23.59 4.46
C ARG A 586 15.04 -24.82 5.25
N ALA A 587 14.40 -24.66 6.40
CA ALA A 587 13.94 -25.77 7.23
C ALA A 587 12.85 -26.62 6.53
N CYS A 588 11.98 -25.98 5.76
CA CYS A 588 10.99 -26.67 4.92
C CYS A 588 11.68 -27.42 3.77
N ASP A 589 12.63 -26.79 3.09
CA ASP A 589 13.35 -27.37 1.94
C ASP A 589 14.25 -28.55 2.35
N CYS A 590 14.84 -28.52 3.55
CA CYS A 590 15.61 -29.63 4.11
C CYS A 590 14.75 -30.81 4.60
N GLY A 591 13.41 -30.71 4.54
CA GLY A 591 12.50 -31.79 4.93
C GLY A 591 12.28 -31.97 6.44
N ARG A 592 12.85 -31.10 7.29
CA ARG A 592 12.58 -31.10 8.74
C ARG A 592 11.17 -30.56 9.04
N GLY A 593 10.69 -29.65 8.20
CA GLY A 593 9.43 -28.92 8.41
C GLY A 593 9.57 -27.83 9.48
N ALA A 594 8.71 -26.81 9.38
CA ALA A 594 8.78 -25.66 10.25
C ALA A 594 7.40 -25.07 10.58
N VAL A 595 7.31 -24.43 11.73
CA VAL A 595 6.17 -23.67 12.21
C VAL A 595 6.58 -22.21 12.31
N PHE A 596 5.84 -21.32 11.66
CA PHE A 596 6.08 -19.89 11.71
C PHE A 596 5.00 -19.19 12.52
N PHE A 597 5.36 -18.58 13.64
CA PHE A 597 4.47 -17.75 14.46
C PHE A 597 4.56 -16.31 14.00
N SER A 598 3.42 -15.76 13.61
CA SER A 598 3.30 -14.43 13.04
C SER A 598 2.08 -13.71 13.58
N VAL A 599 2.00 -12.41 13.36
CA VAL A 599 0.84 -11.60 13.75
C VAL A 599 0.01 -11.28 12.52
N ALA A 600 -1.31 -11.37 12.64
CA ALA A 600 -2.23 -11.15 11.53
C ALA A 600 -2.13 -9.74 10.94
N ARG A 601 -1.77 -8.73 11.75
CA ARG A 601 -1.49 -7.34 11.31
C ARG A 601 0.02 -7.04 11.29
N GLY A 602 0.85 -8.07 11.32
CA GLY A 602 2.31 -7.96 11.24
C GLY A 602 2.80 -7.77 9.81
N LYS A 603 4.11 -7.62 9.65
CA LYS A 603 4.74 -7.36 8.34
C LYS A 603 4.64 -8.58 7.43
N VAL A 604 4.76 -9.77 8.03
CA VAL A 604 4.70 -11.06 7.33
C VAL A 604 3.32 -11.28 6.69
N ALA A 605 2.26 -10.86 7.39
CA ALA A 605 0.88 -10.98 6.93
C ALA A 605 0.52 -10.06 5.76
N GLU A 606 1.34 -9.05 5.44
CA GLU A 606 1.07 -8.09 4.36
C GLU A 606 1.97 -8.31 3.12
N GLY A 607 3.26 -8.59 3.31
CA GLY A 607 4.25 -8.52 2.22
C GLY A 607 4.87 -9.84 1.76
N ILE A 608 4.57 -10.96 2.43
CA ILE A 608 5.31 -12.22 2.21
C ILE A 608 4.42 -13.32 1.65
N ASP A 609 4.90 -13.99 0.62
CA ASP A 609 4.21 -15.11 -0.03
C ASP A 609 4.74 -16.45 0.53
N PHE A 610 3.80 -17.34 0.88
CA PHE A 610 4.06 -18.74 1.26
C PHE A 610 3.69 -19.64 0.08
N ASP A 611 4.65 -19.88 -0.81
CA ASP A 611 4.42 -20.70 -2.01
C ASP A 611 4.54 -22.21 -1.71
N ARG A 612 3.68 -23.04 -2.32
CA ARG A 612 3.77 -24.51 -2.30
C ARG A 612 3.81 -25.11 -0.89
N HIS A 613 4.90 -25.80 -0.56
CA HIS A 613 5.08 -26.53 0.70
C HIS A 613 5.40 -25.61 1.88
N TYR A 614 5.67 -24.32 1.64
CA TYR A 614 5.87 -23.34 2.71
C TYR A 614 4.58 -22.97 3.46
N GLY A 615 3.40 -23.39 3.01
CA GLY A 615 2.13 -22.96 3.59
C GLY A 615 1.03 -24.02 3.58
N ARG A 616 1.35 -25.29 3.88
CA ARG A 616 0.38 -26.41 3.81
C ARG A 616 -0.78 -26.27 4.79
N LEU A 617 -0.54 -25.63 5.92
CA LEU A 617 -1.56 -25.26 6.89
C LEU A 617 -1.36 -23.82 7.31
N VAL A 618 -2.43 -23.01 7.20
CA VAL A 618 -2.53 -21.73 7.88
C VAL A 618 -3.56 -21.81 8.99
N VAL A 619 -3.16 -21.39 10.19
CA VAL A 619 -4.02 -21.29 11.37
C VAL A 619 -4.19 -19.83 11.76
N MET A 620 -5.43 -19.37 11.82
CA MET A 620 -5.79 -18.08 12.40
C MET A 620 -6.24 -18.29 13.85
N PHE A 621 -5.37 -17.95 14.80
CA PHE A 621 -5.71 -17.96 16.22
C PHE A 621 -6.50 -16.71 16.58
N GLY A 622 -7.82 -16.85 16.67
CA GLY A 622 -8.72 -15.73 16.99
C GLY A 622 -9.18 -14.90 15.80
N VAL A 623 -9.97 -13.88 16.12
CA VAL A 623 -10.41 -12.85 15.16
C VAL A 623 -9.55 -11.59 15.34
N PRO A 624 -8.82 -11.12 14.32
CA PRO A 624 -7.84 -10.05 14.45
C PRO A 624 -8.51 -8.66 14.46
N PHE A 625 -9.27 -8.38 15.51
CA PHE A 625 -9.86 -7.05 15.71
C PHE A 625 -8.77 -5.98 15.91
N GLN A 626 -9.03 -4.77 15.41
CA GLN A 626 -8.25 -3.61 15.81
C GLN A 626 -8.46 -3.32 17.30
N TYR A 627 -7.51 -2.60 17.88
CA TYR A 627 -7.61 -2.19 19.27
C TYR A 627 -8.74 -1.16 19.44
N THR A 628 -9.82 -1.57 20.10
CA THR A 628 -11.07 -0.79 20.17
C THR A 628 -11.03 0.39 21.14
N LEU A 629 -10.00 0.48 21.99
CA LEU A 629 -9.85 1.60 22.92
C LEU A 629 -9.07 2.77 22.31
N SER A 630 -8.42 2.58 21.16
CA SER A 630 -7.73 3.65 20.44
C SER A 630 -8.70 4.78 20.11
N LYS A 631 -8.32 6.01 20.47
CA LYS A 631 -9.15 7.20 20.23
C LYS A 631 -9.28 7.55 18.76
N ILE A 632 -8.25 7.24 17.97
CA ILE A 632 -8.25 7.42 16.51
C ILE A 632 -9.34 6.55 15.88
N LEU A 633 -9.40 5.27 16.27
CA LEU A 633 -10.40 4.35 15.75
C LEU A 633 -11.81 4.76 16.19
N LEU A 634 -12.01 5.13 17.47
CA LEU A 634 -13.30 5.60 17.95
C LEU A 634 -13.78 6.85 17.20
N ALA A 635 -12.90 7.83 16.98
CA ALA A 635 -13.22 9.02 16.20
C ALA A 635 -13.57 8.67 14.74
N ARG A 636 -12.88 7.70 14.14
CA ARG A 636 -13.20 7.19 12.80
C ARG A 636 -14.57 6.50 12.77
N LEU A 637 -14.86 5.65 13.75
CA LEU A 637 -16.13 4.93 13.86
C LEU A 637 -17.31 5.88 14.02
N GLU A 638 -17.18 6.91 14.87
CA GLU A 638 -18.17 7.99 15.00
C GLU A 638 -18.39 8.70 13.66
N TYR A 639 -17.31 9.05 12.96
CA TYR A 639 -17.40 9.71 11.65
C TYR A 639 -18.10 8.85 10.59
N LEU A 640 -17.77 7.55 10.54
CA LEU A 640 -18.38 6.59 9.61
C LEU A 640 -19.87 6.38 9.89
N ARG A 641 -20.25 6.39 11.17
CA ARG A 641 -21.66 6.28 11.60
C ARG A 641 -22.45 7.51 11.20
N ASP A 642 -21.92 8.70 11.46
CA ASP A 642 -22.66 9.95 11.27
C ASP A 642 -22.72 10.35 9.79
N THR A 643 -21.66 10.09 9.01
CA THR A 643 -21.56 10.49 7.59
C THR A 643 -22.05 9.41 6.63
N PHE A 644 -21.62 8.16 6.81
CA PHE A 644 -21.88 7.07 5.88
C PHE A 644 -22.93 6.06 6.38
N GLN A 645 -23.50 6.29 7.57
CA GLN A 645 -24.47 5.40 8.21
C GLN A 645 -23.95 3.96 8.39
N ILE A 646 -22.64 3.80 8.52
CA ILE A 646 -22.01 2.50 8.75
C ILE A 646 -21.98 2.24 10.25
N LYS A 647 -22.57 1.12 10.69
CA LYS A 647 -22.56 0.72 12.10
C LYS A 647 -21.14 0.34 12.54
N GLU A 648 -20.81 0.70 13.77
CA GLU A 648 -19.48 0.47 14.34
C GLU A 648 -19.07 -1.01 14.32
N GLY A 649 -19.98 -1.88 14.77
CA GLY A 649 -19.75 -3.33 14.76
C GLY A 649 -19.60 -3.92 13.36
N ASP A 650 -20.20 -3.29 12.35
CA ASP A 650 -20.09 -3.77 10.97
C ASP A 650 -18.73 -3.49 10.38
N PHE A 651 -18.20 -2.29 10.60
CA PHE A 651 -16.85 -1.90 10.18
C PHE A 651 -15.77 -2.71 10.90
N LEU A 652 -15.87 -2.87 12.23
CA LEU A 652 -14.92 -3.65 13.01
C LEU A 652 -14.85 -5.11 12.54
N THR A 653 -16.01 -5.69 12.25
CA THR A 653 -16.08 -7.07 11.75
C THR A 653 -15.55 -7.17 10.32
N PHE A 654 -15.86 -6.19 9.47
CA PHE A 654 -15.32 -6.11 8.11
C PHE A 654 -13.79 -6.08 8.12
N ASP A 655 -13.20 -5.13 8.84
CA ASP A 655 -11.75 -4.95 8.85
C ASP A 655 -11.02 -6.17 9.44
N ALA A 656 -11.56 -6.77 10.50
CA ALA A 656 -10.99 -7.99 11.09
C ALA A 656 -11.04 -9.19 10.13
N LEU A 657 -12.12 -9.36 9.37
CA LEU A 657 -12.27 -10.49 8.45
C LEU A 657 -11.51 -10.27 7.15
N ARG A 658 -11.40 -9.04 6.68
CA ARG A 658 -10.49 -8.65 5.61
C ARG A 658 -9.07 -9.08 5.94
N GLN A 659 -8.59 -8.77 7.15
CA GLN A 659 -7.25 -9.17 7.59
C GLN A 659 -7.12 -10.69 7.73
N ALA A 660 -8.10 -11.37 8.33
CA ALA A 660 -8.07 -12.83 8.48
C ALA A 660 -8.05 -13.54 7.12
N ALA A 661 -8.88 -13.09 6.17
CA ALA A 661 -8.93 -13.63 4.82
C ALA A 661 -7.64 -13.33 4.04
N GLN A 662 -7.00 -12.18 4.26
CA GLN A 662 -5.69 -11.87 3.68
C GLN A 662 -4.62 -12.87 4.15
N CYS A 663 -4.52 -13.08 5.47
CA CYS A 663 -3.56 -14.04 6.02
C CYS A 663 -3.79 -15.46 5.49
N VAL A 664 -5.05 -15.90 5.50
CA VAL A 664 -5.45 -17.23 5.05
C VAL A 664 -5.30 -17.41 3.53
N GLY A 665 -5.62 -16.36 2.76
CA GLY A 665 -5.52 -16.37 1.30
C GLY A 665 -4.10 -16.53 0.77
N ARG A 666 -3.07 -16.41 1.62
CA ARG A 666 -1.67 -16.63 1.26
C ARG A 666 -1.31 -18.10 1.01
N VAL A 667 -2.13 -19.04 1.47
CA VAL A 667 -1.95 -20.50 1.30
C VAL A 667 -1.94 -20.92 -0.16
N ILE A 668 -2.75 -20.28 -1.01
CA ILE A 668 -2.90 -20.69 -2.40
C ILE A 668 -2.33 -19.63 -3.34
N ARG A 669 -1.41 -20.08 -4.20
CA ARG A 669 -0.81 -19.29 -5.28
C ARG A 669 -1.05 -19.84 -6.68
N SER A 670 -1.41 -21.11 -6.78
CA SER A 670 -1.80 -21.72 -8.05
C SER A 670 -2.85 -22.79 -7.79
N LYS A 671 -3.67 -23.11 -8.79
CA LYS A 671 -4.65 -24.20 -8.69
C LYS A 671 -4.02 -25.59 -8.51
N ALA A 672 -2.73 -25.73 -8.81
CA ALA A 672 -2.00 -26.96 -8.55
C ALA A 672 -1.64 -27.12 -7.06
N ASP A 673 -1.52 -25.99 -6.36
CA ASP A 673 -1.21 -25.98 -4.94
C ASP A 673 -2.42 -26.38 -4.10
N TYR A 674 -2.17 -26.81 -2.87
CA TYR A 674 -3.21 -27.17 -1.92
C TYR A 674 -2.79 -26.80 -0.51
N GLY A 675 -3.77 -26.47 0.31
CA GLY A 675 -3.53 -26.23 1.72
C GLY A 675 -4.80 -26.11 2.55
N MET A 676 -4.60 -26.20 3.84
CA MET A 676 -5.64 -26.17 4.85
C MET A 676 -5.71 -24.81 5.50
N MET A 677 -6.92 -24.37 5.81
CA MET A 677 -7.20 -23.05 6.36
C MET A 677 -8.05 -23.22 7.62
N ILE A 678 -7.46 -22.98 8.78
CA ILE A 678 -8.16 -23.18 10.06
C ILE A 678 -8.43 -21.84 10.74
N PHE A 679 -9.69 -21.55 10.95
CA PHE A 679 -10.17 -20.43 11.76
C PHE A 679 -10.41 -20.93 13.19
N ALA A 680 -9.45 -20.69 14.07
CA ALA A 680 -9.49 -21.14 15.46
C ALA A 680 -10.16 -20.09 16.36
N ASP A 681 -11.48 -19.98 16.26
CA ASP A 681 -12.33 -19.20 17.16
C ASP A 681 -13.82 -19.53 16.92
N LYS A 682 -14.58 -19.75 17.99
CA LYS A 682 -16.04 -19.96 17.90
C LYS A 682 -16.78 -18.83 17.18
N ARG A 683 -16.26 -17.59 17.21
CA ARG A 683 -16.92 -16.41 16.62
C ARG A 683 -17.06 -16.49 15.11
N TYR A 684 -16.19 -17.21 14.40
CA TYR A 684 -16.29 -17.39 12.94
C TYR A 684 -17.53 -18.20 12.52
N SER A 685 -18.09 -19.01 13.40
CA SER A 685 -19.33 -19.76 13.17
C SER A 685 -20.56 -18.85 13.06
N ARG A 686 -20.50 -17.63 13.62
CA ARG A 686 -21.64 -16.70 13.60
C ARG A 686 -21.87 -16.12 12.21
N HIS A 687 -23.13 -15.99 11.81
CA HIS A 687 -23.54 -15.49 10.50
C HIS A 687 -22.96 -14.11 10.17
N ASP A 688 -22.93 -13.18 11.14
CA ASP A 688 -22.41 -11.81 10.96
C ASP A 688 -20.95 -11.75 10.51
N LYS A 689 -20.17 -12.80 10.85
CA LYS A 689 -18.77 -12.90 10.47
C LYS A 689 -18.61 -13.77 9.24
N ARG A 690 -19.28 -14.92 9.22
CA ARG A 690 -19.20 -15.86 8.10
C ARG A 690 -19.57 -15.18 6.78
N SER A 691 -20.66 -14.40 6.73
CA SER A 691 -21.11 -13.76 5.48
C SER A 691 -20.14 -12.73 4.90
N LYS A 692 -19.16 -12.26 5.68
CA LYS A 692 -18.17 -11.26 5.26
C LYS A 692 -16.86 -11.91 4.77
N LEU A 693 -16.69 -13.22 4.90
CA LEU A 693 -15.56 -13.93 4.28
C LEU A 693 -15.73 -13.94 2.74
N PRO A 694 -14.62 -13.92 1.97
CA PRO A 694 -14.67 -13.99 0.52
C PRO A 694 -15.46 -15.20 -0.01
N GLY A 695 -16.20 -15.00 -1.10
CA GLY A 695 -17.08 -16.02 -1.69
C GLY A 695 -16.34 -17.31 -2.11
N TRP A 696 -15.06 -17.20 -2.49
CA TRP A 696 -14.23 -18.34 -2.84
C TRP A 696 -13.85 -19.21 -1.62
N ILE A 697 -13.75 -18.64 -0.42
CA ILE A 697 -13.58 -19.41 0.83
C ILE A 697 -14.92 -20.02 1.25
N LEU A 698 -15.99 -19.23 1.20
CA LEU A 698 -17.33 -19.65 1.63
C LEU A 698 -17.89 -20.80 0.82
N SER A 699 -17.63 -20.82 -0.49
CA SER A 699 -18.05 -21.94 -1.37
C SER A 699 -17.43 -23.29 -0.97
N HIS A 700 -16.30 -23.29 -0.28
CA HIS A 700 -15.62 -24.51 0.17
C HIS A 700 -15.82 -24.79 1.68
N LEU A 701 -16.44 -23.87 2.40
CA LEU A 701 -16.74 -24.02 3.82
C LEU A 701 -18.04 -24.80 4.00
N ARG A 702 -17.92 -26.13 4.03
CA ARG A 702 -19.04 -27.06 4.25
C ARG A 702 -19.64 -26.87 5.65
N ASP A 703 -20.94 -27.09 5.80
CA ASP A 703 -21.61 -26.97 7.10
C ASP A 703 -21.02 -27.91 8.17
N ALA A 704 -20.57 -29.09 7.75
CA ALA A 704 -19.86 -30.03 8.63
C ALA A 704 -18.56 -29.47 9.22
N HIS A 705 -17.92 -28.49 8.56
CA HIS A 705 -16.65 -27.91 8.96
C HIS A 705 -16.80 -26.65 9.85
N LEU A 706 -18.02 -26.23 10.19
CA LEU A 706 -18.29 -24.98 10.90
C LEU A 706 -18.16 -25.05 12.43
N ASN A 707 -18.29 -26.24 13.00
CA ASN A 707 -18.34 -26.44 14.45
C ASN A 707 -17.52 -27.67 14.84
N LEU A 708 -16.21 -27.61 14.57
CA LEU A 708 -15.31 -28.72 14.79
C LEU A 708 -14.68 -28.67 16.20
N SER A 709 -14.51 -29.85 16.80
CA SER A 709 -13.55 -30.07 17.87
C SER A 709 -12.16 -30.38 17.30
N THR A 710 -11.14 -30.36 18.16
CA THR A 710 -9.76 -30.71 17.80
C THR A 710 -9.66 -32.06 17.07
N ASP A 711 -10.25 -33.12 17.63
CA ASP A 711 -10.18 -34.48 17.05
C ASP A 711 -10.85 -34.57 15.67
N MET A 712 -11.98 -33.88 15.49
CA MET A 712 -12.70 -33.85 14.21
C MET A 712 -11.89 -33.12 13.15
N ALA A 713 -11.29 -31.98 13.51
CA ALA A 713 -10.42 -31.22 12.61
C ALA A 713 -9.22 -32.06 12.14
N ILE A 714 -8.63 -32.85 13.04
CA ILE A 714 -7.54 -33.77 12.75
C ILE A 714 -7.95 -34.88 11.79
N HIS A 715 -9.13 -35.47 11.99
CA HIS A 715 -9.66 -36.49 11.10
C HIS A 715 -9.79 -35.97 9.67
N ILE A 716 -10.40 -34.79 9.52
CA ILE A 716 -10.57 -34.11 8.23
C ILE A 716 -9.21 -33.75 7.63
N ALA A 717 -8.25 -33.29 8.46
CA ALA A 717 -6.89 -32.98 8.02
C ALA A 717 -6.20 -34.19 7.36
N ARG A 718 -6.24 -35.35 8.03
CA ARG A 718 -5.62 -36.58 7.53
C ARG A 718 -6.25 -37.04 6.22
N GLU A 719 -7.59 -36.99 6.13
CA GLU A 719 -8.31 -37.36 4.92
C GLU A 719 -7.95 -36.43 3.75
N PHE A 720 -7.99 -35.12 4.00
CA PHE A 720 -7.67 -34.10 3.00
C PHE A 720 -6.25 -34.24 2.47
N LEU A 721 -5.26 -34.32 3.35
CA LEU A 721 -3.85 -34.43 2.96
C LEU A 721 -3.58 -35.73 2.21
N ARG A 722 -4.19 -36.85 2.62
CA ARG A 722 -4.05 -38.13 1.90
C ARG A 722 -4.64 -38.06 0.50
N LYS A 723 -5.78 -37.38 0.32
CA LYS A 723 -6.41 -37.16 -0.99
C LYS A 723 -5.57 -36.24 -1.88
N MET A 724 -5.01 -35.18 -1.31
CA MET A 724 -4.23 -34.18 -2.07
C MET A 724 -2.81 -34.64 -2.41
N ALA A 725 -2.24 -35.58 -1.65
CA ALA A 725 -0.95 -36.20 -1.92
C ALA A 725 -0.94 -37.10 -3.18
N GLN A 726 -2.11 -37.42 -3.73
CA GLN A 726 -2.22 -38.16 -4.99
C GLN A 726 -1.72 -37.30 -6.18
N PRO A 727 -1.18 -37.92 -7.24
CA PRO A 727 -0.68 -37.20 -8.41
C PRO A 727 -1.76 -36.31 -9.03
N TYR A 728 -1.38 -35.08 -9.34
CA TYR A 728 -2.30 -34.08 -9.89
C TYR A 728 -2.54 -34.30 -11.38
N ASP A 729 -3.75 -34.70 -11.73
CA ASP A 729 -4.19 -34.76 -13.12
C ASP A 729 -4.54 -33.35 -13.63
N LYS A 730 -3.61 -32.76 -14.41
CA LYS A 730 -3.79 -31.45 -15.04
C LYS A 730 -4.87 -31.46 -16.13
N ALA A 731 -5.17 -32.62 -16.73
CA ALA A 731 -6.08 -32.72 -17.87
C ALA A 731 -7.56 -32.82 -17.47
N GLY A 732 -7.86 -33.02 -16.18
CA GLY A 732 -9.23 -33.08 -15.69
C GLY A 732 -10.00 -34.29 -16.23
N THR A 733 -9.33 -35.43 -16.42
CA THR A 733 -9.91 -36.67 -16.99
C THR A 733 -11.09 -37.21 -16.16
N MET A 734 -11.26 -36.73 -14.92
CA MET A 734 -12.35 -37.06 -14.00
C MET A 734 -13.48 -35.99 -13.92
N GLY A 735 -13.69 -35.21 -14.99
CA GLY A 735 -15.01 -34.59 -15.25
C GLY A 735 -15.18 -33.10 -14.94
N ARG A 736 -14.15 -32.37 -14.48
CA ARG A 736 -14.17 -30.89 -14.40
C ARG A 736 -12.93 -30.30 -15.08
N LYS A 737 -13.08 -29.80 -16.30
CA LYS A 737 -12.06 -28.99 -16.97
C LYS A 737 -12.03 -27.61 -16.33
N THR A 738 -10.93 -27.24 -15.70
CA THR A 738 -10.71 -25.86 -15.20
C THR A 738 -9.80 -25.02 -16.09
N LEU A 739 -9.16 -25.64 -17.07
CA LEU A 739 -8.35 -24.99 -18.06
C LEU A 739 -9.13 -25.02 -19.37
N LEU A 740 -9.41 -23.84 -19.90
CA LEU A 740 -10.01 -23.67 -21.21
C LEU A 740 -8.88 -23.64 -22.25
N THR A 741 -9.00 -24.50 -23.25
CA THR A 741 -8.15 -24.50 -24.43
C THR A 741 -8.65 -23.50 -25.46
N GLN A 742 -7.88 -23.25 -26.52
CA GLN A 742 -8.30 -22.36 -27.60
C GLN A 742 -9.61 -22.83 -28.26
N GLU A 743 -9.77 -24.13 -28.50
CA GLU A 743 -11.00 -24.70 -29.08
C GLU A 743 -12.23 -24.49 -28.18
N ASP A 744 -12.04 -24.57 -26.85
CA ASP A 744 -13.12 -24.35 -25.89
C ASP A 744 -13.59 -22.88 -25.94
N LEU A 745 -12.66 -21.93 -26.10
CA LEU A 745 -12.97 -20.50 -26.24
C LEU A 745 -13.66 -20.16 -27.57
N GLU A 746 -13.24 -20.79 -28.66
CA GLU A 746 -13.88 -20.63 -29.98
C GLU A 746 -15.34 -21.10 -29.92
N LYS A 747 -15.60 -22.24 -29.28
CA LYS A 747 -16.98 -22.71 -29.03
C LYS A 747 -17.78 -21.74 -28.15
N MET A 748 -17.19 -21.21 -27.09
CA MET A 748 -17.86 -20.21 -26.22
C MET A 748 -18.22 -18.93 -26.97
N ALA A 749 -17.41 -18.53 -27.95
CA ALA A 749 -17.71 -17.39 -28.81
C ALA A 749 -18.88 -17.66 -29.77
N GLU A 750 -19.11 -18.92 -30.17
CA GLU A 750 -20.19 -19.32 -31.07
C GLU A 750 -21.53 -19.56 -30.35
N THR A 751 -21.52 -20.17 -29.16
CA THR A 751 -22.75 -20.56 -28.44
C THR A 751 -23.25 -19.53 -27.41
N GLY A 752 -22.45 -18.51 -27.11
CA GLY A 752 -22.71 -17.62 -25.98
C GLY A 752 -22.37 -18.26 -24.63
N VAL A 753 -22.08 -17.42 -23.63
CA VAL A 753 -21.45 -17.80 -22.34
C VAL A 753 -22.34 -18.70 -21.44
N GLN A 754 -23.62 -18.91 -21.78
CA GLN A 754 -24.61 -19.47 -20.86
C GLN A 754 -24.71 -21.00 -20.81
N ASP A 755 -24.16 -21.75 -21.77
CA ASP A 755 -24.47 -23.19 -21.92
C ASP A 755 -23.42 -24.19 -21.41
N MET A 756 -22.39 -23.75 -20.67
CA MET A 756 -21.60 -24.68 -19.87
C MET A 756 -22.06 -24.65 -18.42
N ALA A 757 -22.90 -25.62 -18.05
CA ALA A 757 -23.10 -25.98 -16.65
C ALA A 757 -21.75 -26.48 -16.09
N TYR A 758 -21.07 -25.61 -15.35
CA TYR A 758 -19.82 -25.88 -14.61
C TYR A 758 -20.05 -26.75 -13.37
#